data_AF-A0A6J4NA00-F1
#
_entry.id   AF-A0A6J4NA00-F1
#
_cell.length_a   1.000
_cell.length_b   1.000
_cell.length_c   1.000
_cell.angle_alpha   90.00
_cell.angle_beta   90.00
_cell.angle_gamma   90.00
#
_symmetry.space_group_name_H-M   'P 1'
#
loop_
_entity.id
_entity.type
_entity.pdbx_description
1 polymer ?
#
loop_
_entity_poly.entity_id
_entity_poly.type
_entity_poly.pdbx_seq_one_letter_code
_entity_poly.pdbx_strand_id
1 'polypeptide(L)'
;APAAAHRPEPKLEAPEGWPFDQRLSKTSGTGRLHDGASYWSDFVYDDHGAAVPSAFTTDNVAKLAPEQGVYEYPAGPAKGNGADVFVAAAGATDRATYWRVDWNTLADPSVPIAVWTFDTDRDRSTGEATWPAEAGVTSAGMERALVVSSKGAWLHDLAEGTEIDVTDVGGSLTVDRATRSFVVRIPRSVLPANGQWRVRMAAGLASADGRTMEVPTMGDGLPAEGRPRVYNLAFRSVKQEPPVFTDSMTAALQAAFQEQAASTPPFDQLGADGLARYITGNFWMEDNQADTLFGGDVSKFSHVVDWSRLRSRASTREPLVRGYSNRWYVSRLDLGQGVVANSGGATGDGKPNYLSPIQPYGVYVPTTYDRDQATPLTWILHSLDVNQNQYGGYNPRLIEQLCEERGSICATTLGRGPDGWYFDEAEEDFWAVWRSLGAGYSLSTRHTQLTGYSMGGYAAYKLGLSHPDLYAGAISLAGPPICGVSLDGDDFGNPAFGGRCASDGDTAALVENARWTPYRIGHGVLDQLVPFTSVEAQVGRFDSLGLRHRFVRYPTEDHLAFATQDRFDAVVEGLKRPVVKRNPNLIDYTWRPHLNRRGLGIGTTTAWWTSQLTARDDSPGSLAHVRAASHHLYAKTHDVVRTGPEPVTSPLPGFVSQLTWTIGELLTQEERLELDLTNVAKVTVDMGRARLPCAKVVARTDGDTTLRLTGLEGRDRTYELTAGRQQFRVPC
;
A
#
# COMPACT_ATOMS: atom_id res chain seq x y z
N ALA A 1 7.44 17.27 -3.69
CA ALA A 1 7.24 16.06 -2.87
C ALA A 1 8.35 16.00 -1.84
N PRO A 2 8.11 15.43 -0.65
CA PRO A 2 9.10 15.39 0.43
C PRO A 2 10.26 14.43 0.11
N ALA A 3 11.30 14.45 0.95
CA ALA A 3 12.52 13.67 0.71
C ALA A 3 12.27 12.16 0.61
N ALA A 4 11.33 11.61 1.39
CA ALA A 4 10.95 10.20 1.35
C ALA A 4 10.52 9.73 -0.05
N ALA A 5 9.88 10.60 -0.84
CA ALA A 5 9.44 10.30 -2.21
C ALA A 5 10.59 10.13 -3.22
N HIS A 6 11.80 10.53 -2.85
CA HIS A 6 12.98 10.56 -3.73
C HIS A 6 14.17 9.77 -3.19
N ARG A 7 14.19 9.43 -1.89
CA ARG A 7 15.26 8.62 -1.28
C ARG A 7 15.30 7.25 -1.93
N PRO A 8 16.45 6.77 -2.43
CA PRO A 8 16.51 5.48 -3.11
C PRO A 8 16.04 4.33 -2.20
N GLU A 9 15.36 3.36 -2.81
CA GLU A 9 15.00 2.10 -2.16
C GLU A 9 16.27 1.36 -1.74
N PRO A 10 16.35 0.78 -0.52
CA PRO A 10 17.41 -0.14 -0.17
C PRO A 10 17.50 -1.31 -1.15
N LYS A 11 18.72 -1.78 -1.38
CA LYS A 11 18.94 -3.00 -2.17
C LYS A 11 18.71 -4.22 -1.30
N LEU A 12 18.14 -5.27 -1.89
CA LEU A 12 18.19 -6.61 -1.31
C LEU A 12 19.53 -7.22 -1.69
N GLU A 13 20.33 -7.54 -0.69
CA GLU A 13 21.59 -8.24 -0.86
C GLU A 13 21.35 -9.70 -1.21
N ALA A 14 22.34 -10.33 -1.86
CA ALA A 14 22.28 -11.75 -2.10
C ALA A 14 22.53 -12.55 -0.81
N PRO A 15 21.73 -13.58 -0.48
CA PRO A 15 22.01 -14.44 0.65
C PRO A 15 23.34 -15.14 0.51
N GLU A 16 23.96 -15.39 1.65
CA GLU A 16 25.11 -16.27 1.72
C GLU A 16 24.79 -17.65 1.10
N GLY A 17 25.74 -18.20 0.34
CA GLY A 17 25.58 -19.47 -0.36
C GLY A 17 24.83 -19.40 -1.70
N TRP A 18 24.23 -18.26 -2.07
CA TRP A 18 23.56 -18.05 -3.36
C TRP A 18 24.52 -17.46 -4.41
N PRO A 19 24.95 -18.21 -5.45
CA PRO A 19 26.04 -17.78 -6.33
C PRO A 19 25.57 -16.95 -7.54
N PHE A 20 24.31 -16.52 -7.59
CA PHE A 20 23.71 -15.86 -8.75
C PHE A 20 23.32 -14.42 -8.44
N ASP A 21 23.43 -13.55 -9.44
CA ASP A 21 22.94 -12.18 -9.33
C ASP A 21 21.42 -12.14 -9.13
N GLN A 22 20.98 -11.23 -8.26
CA GLN A 22 19.58 -11.18 -7.85
C GLN A 22 18.78 -10.19 -8.68
N ARG A 23 17.70 -10.70 -9.25
CA ARG A 23 16.70 -9.84 -9.86
C ARG A 23 15.33 -10.47 -9.70
N LEU A 24 14.72 -10.14 -8.56
CA LEU A 24 13.39 -10.58 -8.17
C LEU A 24 12.31 -9.84 -8.97
N SER A 25 11.14 -10.47 -9.12
CA SER A 25 9.99 -9.79 -9.67
C SER A 25 9.46 -8.81 -8.62
N LYS A 26 9.13 -7.59 -9.03
CA LYS A 26 8.51 -6.59 -8.13
C LYS A 26 7.00 -6.77 -8.01
N THR A 27 6.41 -7.71 -8.76
CA THR A 27 5.00 -8.09 -8.67
C THR A 27 4.89 -9.45 -8.00
N SER A 28 4.15 -9.51 -6.89
CA SER A 28 3.84 -10.76 -6.19
C SER A 28 3.06 -11.71 -7.09
N GLY A 29 3.15 -13.01 -6.84
CA GLY A 29 2.53 -14.04 -7.67
C GLY A 29 3.10 -14.12 -9.08
N THR A 30 4.37 -13.73 -9.28
CA THR A 30 5.05 -13.82 -10.57
C THR A 30 6.52 -14.21 -10.43
N GLY A 31 7.11 -14.68 -11.54
CA GLY A 31 8.51 -15.08 -11.57
C GLY A 31 9.27 -14.58 -12.80
N ARG A 32 10.59 -14.72 -12.75
CA ARG A 32 11.52 -14.30 -13.81
C ARG A 32 12.82 -15.08 -13.73
N LEU A 33 13.51 -15.17 -14.87
CA LEU A 33 14.85 -15.73 -14.95
C LEU A 33 15.90 -14.63 -14.90
N HIS A 34 17.00 -14.88 -14.20
CA HIS A 34 18.19 -14.04 -14.25
C HIS A 34 19.44 -14.80 -13.80
N ASP A 35 20.56 -14.59 -14.50
CA ASP A 35 21.89 -15.11 -14.17
C ASP A 35 21.95 -16.61 -13.82
N GLY A 36 21.10 -17.42 -14.45
CA GLY A 36 21.08 -18.87 -14.22
C GLY A 36 20.27 -19.33 -13.02
N ALA A 37 19.41 -18.46 -12.51
CA ALA A 37 18.36 -18.79 -11.56
C ALA A 37 16.96 -18.41 -12.07
N SER A 38 15.97 -19.19 -11.61
CA SER A 38 14.55 -18.88 -11.66
C SER A 38 14.14 -18.30 -10.31
N TYR A 39 13.57 -17.12 -10.32
CA TYR A 39 13.07 -16.42 -9.14
C TYR A 39 11.55 -16.35 -9.19
N TRP A 40 10.91 -16.66 -8.08
CA TRP A 40 9.49 -16.41 -7.81
C TRP A 40 9.37 -15.44 -6.65
N SER A 41 8.52 -14.44 -6.78
CA SER A 41 8.17 -13.52 -5.69
C SER A 41 6.72 -13.77 -5.30
N ASP A 42 6.51 -14.16 -4.05
CA ASP A 42 5.19 -14.48 -3.56
C ASP A 42 4.45 -13.23 -3.03
N PHE A 43 3.24 -13.45 -2.56
CA PHE A 43 2.55 -12.48 -1.70
C PHE A 43 3.22 -12.48 -0.32
N VAL A 44 2.91 -11.49 0.51
CA VAL A 44 3.54 -11.36 1.84
C VAL A 44 2.47 -11.07 2.85
N TYR A 45 2.69 -11.55 4.07
CA TYR A 45 1.71 -11.59 5.17
C TYR A 45 0.49 -12.41 4.79
N ASP A 46 0.68 -13.56 4.14
CA ASP A 46 -0.42 -14.38 3.61
C ASP A 46 -0.29 -15.88 3.95
N ASP A 47 0.42 -16.15 5.04
CA ASP A 47 0.70 -17.47 5.61
C ASP A 47 -0.35 -17.93 6.63
N HIS A 48 -1.63 -17.86 6.24
CA HIS A 48 -2.77 -18.14 7.14
C HIS A 48 -3.28 -19.60 7.09
N GLY A 49 -2.69 -20.43 6.22
CA GLY A 49 -2.98 -21.86 6.15
C GLY A 49 -4.34 -22.21 5.55
N ALA A 50 -4.92 -23.32 6.00
CA ALA A 50 -6.14 -23.86 5.38
C ALA A 50 -7.41 -23.14 5.85
N ALA A 51 -8.39 -23.04 4.94
CA ALA A 51 -9.74 -22.59 5.26
C ALA A 51 -10.51 -23.61 6.10
N VAL A 52 -11.58 -23.17 6.76
CA VAL A 52 -12.60 -24.04 7.37
C VAL A 52 -13.99 -23.60 6.90
N PRO A 53 -14.87 -24.48 6.38
CA PRO A 53 -16.14 -24.08 5.75
C PRO A 53 -17.11 -23.27 6.61
N SER A 54 -16.93 -23.28 7.93
CA SER A 54 -17.78 -22.60 8.91
C SER A 54 -17.02 -21.59 9.76
N ALA A 55 -15.79 -21.22 9.39
CA ALA A 55 -14.97 -20.30 10.16
C ALA A 55 -13.98 -19.54 9.27
N PHE A 56 -13.76 -18.28 9.61
CA PHE A 56 -12.75 -17.41 9.02
C PHE A 56 -12.23 -16.48 10.14
N THR A 57 -11.06 -15.88 9.97
CA THR A 57 -10.39 -15.15 11.05
C THR A 57 -10.87 -13.71 11.11
N THR A 58 -11.54 -13.31 12.21
CA THR A 58 -11.96 -11.92 12.49
C THR A 58 -11.13 -11.21 13.55
N ASP A 59 -10.39 -11.96 14.38
CA ASP A 59 -9.50 -11.41 15.42
C ASP A 59 -8.08 -11.18 14.89
N ASN A 60 -7.98 -10.79 13.62
CA ASN A 60 -6.73 -10.40 12.99
C ASN A 60 -6.47 -8.90 13.18
N VAL A 61 -5.26 -8.46 12.83
CA VAL A 61 -4.84 -7.07 12.99
C VAL A 61 -5.76 -6.11 12.22
N ALA A 62 -6.16 -6.48 11.00
CA ALA A 62 -7.05 -5.71 10.13
C ALA A 62 -8.45 -6.37 10.07
N LYS A 63 -9.31 -6.08 11.05
CA LYS A 63 -10.60 -6.75 11.29
C LYS A 63 -11.61 -6.69 10.14
N LEU A 64 -11.51 -5.68 9.30
CA LEU A 64 -12.34 -5.48 8.10
C LEU A 64 -11.66 -6.00 6.81
N ALA A 65 -10.50 -6.63 6.95
CA ALA A 65 -9.75 -7.36 5.93
C ALA A 65 -9.40 -8.77 6.46
N PRO A 66 -10.42 -9.64 6.62
CA PRO A 66 -10.24 -10.98 7.18
C PRO A 66 -9.26 -11.83 6.37
N GLU A 67 -8.80 -12.88 7.03
CA GLU A 67 -8.03 -13.97 6.45
C GLU A 67 -8.98 -15.15 6.28
N GLN A 68 -8.91 -15.85 5.15
CA GLN A 68 -9.70 -17.06 4.92
C GLN A 68 -9.03 -18.28 5.55
N GLY A 69 -7.70 -18.33 5.54
CA GLY A 69 -6.93 -19.24 6.38
C GLY A 69 -7.16 -18.96 7.88
N VAL A 70 -7.22 -20.04 8.68
CA VAL A 70 -7.55 -19.95 10.12
C VAL A 70 -6.43 -20.43 11.04
N TYR A 71 -5.21 -20.57 10.54
CA TYR A 71 -4.10 -21.07 11.34
C TYR A 71 -3.46 -19.97 12.18
N GLU A 72 -3.21 -20.32 13.43
CA GLU A 72 -2.55 -19.46 14.41
C GLU A 72 -1.11 -19.90 14.64
N TYR A 73 -0.26 -18.92 14.92
CA TYR A 73 1.11 -19.16 15.31
C TYR A 73 1.24 -19.30 16.83
N PRO A 74 2.16 -20.19 17.30
CA PRO A 74 2.62 -20.16 18.67
C PRO A 74 3.14 -18.78 19.09
N ALA A 75 3.06 -18.48 20.37
CA ALA A 75 3.64 -17.26 20.91
C ALA A 75 5.16 -17.22 20.68
N GLY A 76 5.68 -16.09 20.21
CA GLY A 76 7.11 -15.91 19.99
C GLY A 76 7.43 -14.86 18.94
N PRO A 77 8.73 -14.64 18.65
CA PRO A 77 9.19 -13.60 17.72
C PRO A 77 8.75 -13.78 16.26
N ALA A 78 8.34 -14.98 15.87
CA ALA A 78 7.86 -15.30 14.53
C ALA A 78 6.32 -15.36 14.44
N LYS A 79 5.60 -14.95 15.50
CA LYS A 79 4.15 -15.01 15.53
C LYS A 79 3.53 -14.22 14.36
N GLY A 80 2.60 -14.86 13.65
CA GLY A 80 1.76 -14.25 12.63
C GLY A 80 2.45 -13.98 11.29
N ASN A 81 3.67 -14.50 11.06
CA ASN A 81 4.38 -14.32 9.79
C ASN A 81 5.58 -15.27 9.59
N GLY A 82 5.68 -16.32 10.42
CA GLY A 82 6.90 -17.10 10.61
C GLY A 82 7.19 -18.12 9.50
N ALA A 83 6.17 -18.45 8.70
CA ALA A 83 6.27 -19.33 7.53
C ALA A 83 5.91 -18.59 6.21
N ASP A 84 5.82 -17.26 6.25
CA ASP A 84 5.56 -16.41 5.09
C ASP A 84 6.71 -16.41 4.10
N VAL A 85 6.46 -16.99 2.93
CA VAL A 85 7.44 -17.12 1.85
C VAL A 85 7.48 -15.83 1.06
N PHE A 86 8.61 -15.13 1.07
CA PHE A 86 8.80 -13.96 0.21
C PHE A 86 9.33 -14.34 -1.18
N VAL A 87 10.33 -15.23 -1.23
CA VAL A 87 10.96 -15.69 -2.47
C VAL A 87 11.12 -17.19 -2.47
N ALA A 88 10.77 -17.82 -3.59
CA ALA A 88 11.14 -19.19 -3.90
C ALA A 88 12.04 -19.17 -5.14
N ALA A 89 13.26 -19.70 -5.06
CA ALA A 89 14.21 -19.67 -6.17
C ALA A 89 14.96 -20.98 -6.36
N ALA A 90 15.21 -21.32 -7.63
CA ALA A 90 16.01 -22.47 -8.03
C ALA A 90 17.08 -22.03 -9.04
N GLY A 91 18.31 -22.47 -8.86
CA GLY A 91 19.44 -22.11 -9.70
C GLY A 91 20.32 -23.30 -10.04
N ALA A 92 21.10 -23.19 -11.11
CA ALA A 92 22.04 -24.24 -11.49
C ALA A 92 23.38 -23.70 -11.99
N THR A 93 24.44 -24.37 -11.56
CA THR A 93 25.78 -24.26 -12.15
C THR A 93 26.14 -25.58 -12.83
N ASP A 94 27.34 -25.68 -13.40
CA ASP A 94 27.82 -26.94 -13.96
C ASP A 94 28.02 -28.02 -12.88
N ARG A 95 28.20 -27.64 -11.61
CA ARG A 95 28.56 -28.55 -10.51
C ARG A 95 27.42 -28.86 -9.54
N ALA A 96 26.50 -27.93 -9.35
CA ALA A 96 25.46 -28.04 -8.31
C ALA A 96 24.17 -27.32 -8.73
N THR A 97 23.06 -27.80 -8.17
CA THR A 97 21.79 -27.06 -8.08
C THR A 97 21.70 -26.31 -6.77
N TYR A 98 20.95 -25.23 -6.76
CA TYR A 98 20.70 -24.39 -5.60
C TYR A 98 19.21 -24.19 -5.43
N TRP A 99 18.73 -24.32 -4.20
CA TRP A 99 17.33 -24.17 -3.83
C TRP A 99 17.27 -23.14 -2.70
N ARG A 100 16.41 -22.15 -2.84
CA ARG A 100 16.37 -21.01 -1.93
C ARG A 100 14.93 -20.67 -1.58
N VAL A 101 14.71 -20.43 -0.29
CA VAL A 101 13.52 -19.76 0.24
C VAL A 101 13.97 -18.53 1.02
N ASP A 102 13.36 -17.38 0.73
CA ASP A 102 13.43 -16.21 1.61
C ASP A 102 12.13 -16.09 2.38
N TRP A 103 12.25 -15.72 3.65
CA TRP A 103 11.16 -15.53 4.59
C TRP A 103 10.93 -14.03 4.79
N ASN A 104 9.66 -13.61 4.85
CA ASN A 104 9.36 -12.23 5.21
C ASN A 104 9.78 -11.95 6.67
N THR A 105 9.63 -12.95 7.55
CA THR A 105 10.11 -12.93 8.95
C THR A 105 10.97 -14.15 9.24
N LEU A 106 12.19 -13.93 9.76
CA LEU A 106 13.07 -14.99 10.27
C LEU A 106 13.65 -14.57 11.63
N ALA A 107 12.81 -13.98 12.48
CA ALA A 107 13.18 -13.61 13.84
C ALA A 107 13.62 -14.84 14.64
N ASP A 108 12.95 -15.98 14.45
CA ASP A 108 13.36 -17.29 14.94
C ASP A 108 13.57 -18.27 13.76
N PRO A 109 14.81 -18.68 13.45
CA PRO A 109 15.07 -19.59 12.34
C PRO A 109 14.61 -21.02 12.62
N SER A 110 14.28 -21.37 13.87
CA SER A 110 13.74 -22.70 14.20
C SER A 110 12.27 -22.88 13.81
N VAL A 111 11.57 -21.79 13.49
CA VAL A 111 10.14 -21.82 13.20
C VAL A 111 9.82 -22.33 11.79
N PRO A 112 10.37 -21.78 10.69
CA PRO A 112 9.95 -22.23 9.37
C PRO A 112 10.61 -23.55 8.92
N ILE A 113 9.80 -24.37 8.25
CA ILE A 113 10.24 -25.50 7.41
C ILE A 113 9.67 -25.32 6.00
N ALA A 114 10.48 -25.61 4.98
CA ALA A 114 10.11 -25.59 3.58
C ALA A 114 10.20 -27.00 2.99
N VAL A 115 9.17 -27.42 2.27
CA VAL A 115 9.14 -28.69 1.53
C VAL A 115 9.02 -28.39 0.06
N TRP A 116 10.02 -28.79 -0.72
CA TRP A 116 10.01 -28.73 -2.17
C TRP A 116 9.69 -30.10 -2.73
N THR A 117 8.83 -30.17 -3.75
CA THR A 117 8.56 -31.43 -4.45
C THR A 117 8.89 -31.31 -5.93
N PHE A 118 9.42 -32.40 -6.49
CA PHE A 118 9.97 -32.44 -7.84
C PHE A 118 9.27 -33.54 -8.65
N ASP A 119 8.52 -33.08 -9.64
CA ASP A 119 8.05 -33.87 -10.77
C ASP A 119 9.09 -33.69 -11.89
N THR A 120 9.96 -34.69 -12.00
CA THR A 120 11.23 -34.64 -12.74
C THR A 120 11.11 -35.07 -14.21
N ASP A 121 10.05 -35.81 -14.53
CA ASP A 121 9.71 -36.26 -15.90
C ASP A 121 8.50 -35.51 -16.50
N ARG A 122 7.79 -34.72 -15.71
CA ARG A 122 6.56 -33.97 -16.04
C ARG A 122 5.36 -34.86 -16.34
N ASP A 123 5.36 -36.10 -15.86
CA ASP A 123 4.27 -37.04 -16.00
C ASP A 123 3.52 -37.18 -14.67
N ARG A 124 2.26 -36.75 -14.64
CA ARG A 124 1.42 -36.85 -13.43
C ARG A 124 0.96 -38.28 -13.13
N SER A 125 1.21 -39.23 -14.03
CA SER A 125 0.83 -40.64 -13.87
C SER A 125 1.94 -41.51 -13.27
N THR A 126 3.16 -40.98 -13.16
CA THR A 126 4.30 -41.59 -12.48
C THR A 126 4.47 -40.97 -11.09
N GLY A 127 5.45 -41.47 -10.32
CA GLY A 127 5.79 -40.92 -9.01
C GLY A 127 4.72 -41.08 -7.93
N GLU A 128 4.99 -40.44 -6.79
CA GLU A 128 4.12 -40.41 -5.62
C GLU A 128 3.18 -39.20 -5.64
N ALA A 129 2.12 -39.26 -4.81
CA ALA A 129 1.16 -38.17 -4.64
C ALA A 129 1.24 -37.48 -3.27
N THR A 130 1.64 -38.20 -2.22
CA THR A 130 1.63 -37.65 -0.86
C THR A 130 2.91 -36.89 -0.57
N TRP A 131 2.79 -35.66 -0.07
CA TRP A 131 3.97 -34.88 0.32
C TRP A 131 4.62 -35.47 1.57
N PRO A 132 5.97 -35.47 1.67
CA PRO A 132 6.67 -35.92 2.87
C PRO A 132 6.54 -34.91 4.02
N ALA A 133 7.28 -35.12 5.11
CA ALA A 133 7.38 -34.21 6.26
C ALA A 133 6.03 -33.92 6.94
N GLU A 134 5.08 -34.85 6.86
CA GLU A 134 3.73 -34.71 7.43
C GLU A 134 2.98 -33.45 6.95
N ALA A 135 3.30 -32.94 5.75
CA ALA A 135 2.68 -31.73 5.21
C ALA A 135 1.15 -31.84 5.07
N GLY A 136 0.61 -33.06 4.96
CA GLY A 136 -0.84 -33.31 4.93
C GLY A 136 -1.52 -32.83 3.64
N VAL A 137 -0.76 -32.74 2.55
CA VAL A 137 -1.25 -32.36 1.20
C VAL A 137 -0.75 -33.35 0.14
N THR A 138 -1.34 -33.26 -1.04
CA THR A 138 -1.06 -34.14 -2.17
C THR A 138 -0.77 -33.35 -3.46
N SER A 139 0.06 -33.94 -4.32
CA SER A 139 0.25 -33.55 -5.71
C SER A 139 0.77 -34.73 -6.51
N ALA A 140 0.06 -35.17 -7.54
CA ALA A 140 0.51 -36.30 -8.35
C ALA A 140 1.77 -35.98 -9.18
N GLY A 141 2.62 -37.00 -9.39
CA GLY A 141 3.80 -36.94 -10.24
C GLY A 141 5.14 -36.71 -9.54
N MET A 142 5.29 -36.97 -8.23
CA MET A 142 6.50 -36.57 -7.50
C MET A 142 7.48 -37.74 -7.34
N GLU A 143 8.69 -37.62 -7.89
CA GLU A 143 9.74 -38.63 -7.69
C GLU A 143 10.63 -38.30 -6.49
N ARG A 144 10.84 -37.01 -6.23
CA ARG A 144 11.81 -36.52 -5.25
C ARG A 144 11.24 -35.35 -4.47
N ALA A 145 11.75 -35.14 -3.27
CA ALA A 145 11.44 -33.94 -2.48
C ALA A 145 12.66 -33.47 -1.70
N LEU A 146 12.69 -32.19 -1.36
CA LEU A 146 13.71 -31.59 -0.50
C LEU A 146 13.03 -30.90 0.68
N VAL A 147 13.29 -31.43 1.88
CA VAL A 147 12.80 -30.86 3.15
C VAL A 147 13.91 -30.00 3.74
N VAL A 148 13.62 -28.77 4.12
CA VAL A 148 14.61 -27.78 4.58
C VAL A 148 14.10 -27.05 5.80
N SER A 149 14.85 -27.11 6.89
CA SER A 149 14.67 -26.25 8.06
C SER A 149 16.02 -25.70 8.51
N SER A 150 16.06 -24.89 9.56
CA SER A 150 17.35 -24.47 10.11
C SER A 150 18.18 -25.61 10.73
N LYS A 151 17.58 -26.80 10.93
CA LYS A 151 18.25 -27.98 11.46
C LYS A 151 19.01 -28.77 10.40
N GLY A 152 18.60 -28.67 9.14
CA GLY A 152 19.20 -29.45 8.06
C GLY A 152 18.40 -29.41 6.78
N ALA A 153 18.90 -30.12 5.77
CA ALA A 153 18.21 -30.31 4.51
C ALA A 153 18.32 -31.77 4.09
N TRP A 154 17.18 -32.38 3.76
CA TRP A 154 17.08 -33.81 3.46
C TRP A 154 16.45 -34.01 2.09
N LEU A 155 17.16 -34.73 1.23
CA LEU A 155 16.67 -35.10 -0.10
C LEU A 155 16.00 -36.48 -0.01
N HIS A 156 14.72 -36.53 -0.34
CA HIS A 156 13.92 -37.75 -0.33
C HIS A 156 13.87 -38.38 -1.72
N ASP A 157 14.02 -39.70 -1.77
CA ASP A 157 13.46 -40.53 -2.84
C ASP A 157 12.07 -41.00 -2.42
N LEU A 158 11.04 -40.48 -3.08
CA LEU A 158 9.67 -40.76 -2.69
C LEU A 158 9.24 -42.18 -3.08
N ALA A 159 9.77 -42.72 -4.18
CA ALA A 159 9.45 -44.07 -4.63
C ALA A 159 10.13 -45.14 -3.74
N GLU A 160 11.36 -44.88 -3.29
CA GLU A 160 12.08 -45.79 -2.41
C GLU A 160 11.76 -45.58 -0.92
N GLY A 161 11.13 -44.45 -0.57
CA GLY A 161 10.87 -44.08 0.82
C GLY A 161 12.14 -43.79 1.62
N THR A 162 13.23 -43.39 0.95
CA THR A 162 14.52 -43.10 1.57
C THR A 162 14.76 -41.61 1.66
N GLU A 163 15.56 -41.19 2.63
CA GLU A 163 16.04 -39.82 2.76
C GLU A 163 17.55 -39.81 2.99
N ILE A 164 18.22 -38.78 2.48
CA ILE A 164 19.63 -38.53 2.73
C ILE A 164 19.82 -37.10 3.21
N ASP A 165 20.68 -36.89 4.20
CA ASP A 165 21.15 -35.56 4.54
C ASP A 165 22.00 -35.03 3.38
N VAL A 166 21.72 -33.82 2.90
CA VAL A 166 22.46 -33.26 1.76
C VAL A 166 23.95 -33.09 2.06
N THR A 167 24.32 -32.95 3.34
CA THR A 167 25.73 -32.78 3.75
C THR A 167 26.54 -34.06 3.60
N ASP A 168 25.92 -35.23 3.79
CA ASP A 168 26.56 -36.55 3.63
C ASP A 168 26.98 -36.84 2.18
N VAL A 169 26.37 -36.13 1.22
CA VAL A 169 26.63 -36.28 -0.21
C VAL A 169 27.31 -35.05 -0.84
N GLY A 170 27.95 -34.21 -0.01
CA GLY A 170 28.74 -33.07 -0.47
C GLY A 170 27.93 -31.82 -0.86
N GLY A 171 26.66 -31.77 -0.43
CA GLY A 171 25.82 -30.59 -0.41
C GLY A 171 26.03 -29.73 0.84
N SER A 172 25.23 -28.67 0.98
CA SER A 172 25.26 -27.78 2.14
C SER A 172 23.94 -27.04 2.31
N LEU A 173 23.62 -26.67 3.54
CA LEU A 173 22.58 -25.70 3.89
C LEU A 173 23.24 -24.45 4.47
N THR A 174 22.80 -23.29 4.03
CA THR A 174 23.14 -21.98 4.61
C THR A 174 21.87 -21.35 5.16
N VAL A 175 21.89 -20.96 6.43
CA VAL A 175 20.82 -20.21 7.10
C VAL A 175 21.30 -18.77 7.29
N ASP A 176 20.89 -17.89 6.40
CA ASP A 176 21.27 -16.47 6.42
C ASP A 176 20.17 -15.65 7.11
N ARG A 177 20.44 -15.20 8.34
CA ARG A 177 19.48 -14.37 9.10
C ARG A 177 19.46 -12.91 8.64
N ALA A 178 20.51 -12.43 7.97
CA ALA A 178 20.59 -11.06 7.50
C ALA A 178 19.68 -10.83 6.28
N THR A 179 19.66 -11.79 5.35
CA THR A 179 18.75 -11.77 4.20
C THR A 179 17.44 -12.51 4.47
N ARG A 180 17.35 -13.26 5.58
CA ARG A 180 16.23 -14.10 5.99
C ARG A 180 16.00 -15.25 5.01
N SER A 181 17.03 -16.04 4.76
CA SER A 181 17.04 -17.02 3.69
C SER A 181 17.58 -18.36 4.14
N PHE A 182 16.99 -19.44 3.62
CA PHE A 182 17.63 -20.75 3.59
C PHE A 182 18.09 -21.04 2.16
N VAL A 183 19.36 -21.41 2.00
CA VAL A 183 19.95 -21.77 0.70
C VAL A 183 20.56 -23.16 0.79
N VAL A 184 20.04 -24.08 -0.02
CA VAL A 184 20.55 -25.45 -0.11
C VAL A 184 21.29 -25.63 -1.43
N ARG A 185 22.53 -26.12 -1.34
CA ARG A 185 23.34 -26.54 -2.48
C ARG A 185 23.37 -28.06 -2.55
N ILE A 186 23.06 -28.64 -3.71
CA ILE A 186 23.10 -30.08 -3.95
C ILE A 186 23.98 -30.37 -5.17
N PRO A 187 25.00 -31.26 -5.08
CA PRO A 187 25.81 -31.63 -6.23
C PRO A 187 24.98 -32.27 -7.34
N ARG A 188 25.32 -31.97 -8.60
CA ARG A 188 24.60 -32.53 -9.75
C ARG A 188 24.84 -34.02 -9.97
N SER A 189 25.87 -34.59 -9.35
CA SER A 189 26.04 -36.04 -9.28
C SER A 189 24.94 -36.73 -8.47
N VAL A 190 24.30 -36.00 -7.54
CA VAL A 190 23.19 -36.47 -6.71
C VAL A 190 21.85 -36.04 -7.32
N LEU A 191 21.75 -34.77 -7.72
CA LEU A 191 20.54 -34.20 -8.32
C LEU A 191 20.85 -33.61 -9.71
N PRO A 192 20.78 -34.42 -10.79
CA PRO A 192 21.26 -34.02 -12.12
C PRO A 192 20.60 -32.77 -12.73
N ALA A 193 19.31 -32.55 -12.41
CA ALA A 193 18.55 -31.38 -12.84
C ALA A 193 18.61 -31.13 -14.35
N ASN A 194 18.01 -32.05 -15.10
CA ASN A 194 17.98 -32.04 -16.56
C ASN A 194 16.54 -31.88 -17.07
N GLY A 195 16.40 -31.45 -18.34
CA GLY A 195 15.10 -31.22 -18.93
C GLY A 195 14.33 -30.08 -18.24
N GLN A 196 13.03 -30.30 -18.06
CA GLN A 196 12.13 -29.38 -17.39
C GLN A 196 11.48 -30.12 -16.23
N TRP A 197 11.53 -29.52 -15.05
CA TRP A 197 10.87 -30.08 -13.87
C TRP A 197 9.64 -29.24 -13.53
N ARG A 198 8.59 -29.88 -13.04
CA ARG A 198 7.53 -29.20 -12.33
C ARG A 198 7.86 -29.23 -10.85
N VAL A 199 8.00 -28.04 -10.29
CA VAL A 199 8.38 -27.82 -8.90
C VAL A 199 7.20 -27.24 -8.15
N ARG A 200 7.04 -27.67 -6.90
CA ARG A 200 6.10 -27.08 -5.93
C ARG A 200 6.83 -26.82 -4.63
N MET A 201 6.35 -25.89 -3.84
CA MET A 201 6.92 -25.60 -2.53
C MET A 201 5.85 -25.14 -1.56
N ALA A 202 5.89 -25.71 -0.36
CA ALA A 202 5.04 -25.35 0.76
C ALA A 202 5.90 -25.02 1.97
N ALA A 203 5.40 -24.15 2.82
CA ALA A 203 5.99 -23.81 4.10
C ALA A 203 5.03 -24.07 5.25
N GLY A 204 5.59 -24.44 6.39
CA GLY A 204 4.86 -24.64 7.65
C GLY A 204 5.78 -24.42 8.84
N LEU A 205 5.34 -24.86 10.01
CA LEU A 205 6.13 -24.76 11.24
C LEU A 205 6.96 -26.02 11.43
N ALA A 206 8.25 -25.88 11.70
CA ALA A 206 9.17 -26.99 11.85
C ALA A 206 8.97 -27.71 13.18
N SER A 207 9.06 -29.04 13.14
CA SER A 207 9.20 -29.86 14.34
C SER A 207 10.50 -29.57 15.09
N ALA A 208 10.59 -30.03 16.34
CA ALA A 208 11.80 -29.85 17.16
C ALA A 208 13.08 -30.42 16.49
N ASP A 209 12.97 -31.51 15.73
CA ASP A 209 14.06 -32.08 14.93
C ASP A 209 14.20 -31.44 13.53
N GLY A 210 13.23 -30.62 13.14
CA GLY A 210 13.19 -29.87 11.89
C GLY A 210 12.87 -30.70 10.66
N ARG A 211 12.40 -31.95 10.83
CA ARG A 211 12.18 -32.91 9.73
C ARG A 211 10.73 -33.01 9.28
N THR A 212 9.78 -32.62 10.14
CA THR A 212 8.35 -32.63 9.84
C THR A 212 7.73 -31.26 10.09
N MET A 213 6.52 -31.06 9.60
CA MET A 213 5.69 -29.92 9.94
C MET A 213 4.92 -30.19 11.23
N GLU A 214 4.93 -29.26 12.17
CA GLU A 214 4.12 -29.32 13.41
C GLU A 214 2.63 -29.20 13.09
N VAL A 215 1.81 -29.81 13.96
CA VAL A 215 0.35 -29.68 13.86
C VAL A 215 -0.02 -28.20 14.08
N PRO A 216 -0.71 -27.55 13.13
CA PRO A 216 -1.15 -26.17 13.29
C PRO A 216 -2.10 -26.02 14.47
N THR A 217 -2.18 -24.81 15.01
CA THR A 217 -3.25 -24.42 15.93
C THR A 217 -4.29 -23.57 15.19
N MET A 218 -5.53 -23.61 15.64
CA MET A 218 -6.61 -22.69 15.26
C MET A 218 -7.09 -21.97 16.53
N GLY A 219 -8.16 -21.17 16.41
CA GLY A 219 -8.80 -20.41 17.49
C GLY A 219 -8.74 -21.07 18.88
N ASP A 220 -8.35 -20.27 19.88
CA ASP A 220 -8.10 -20.68 21.27
C ASP A 220 -6.92 -21.65 21.47
N GLY A 221 -6.00 -21.72 20.50
CA GLY A 221 -4.83 -22.58 20.54
C GLY A 221 -5.15 -24.06 20.38
N LEU A 222 -6.32 -24.39 19.81
CA LEU A 222 -6.75 -25.78 19.61
C LEU A 222 -5.97 -26.42 18.45
N PRO A 223 -5.39 -27.63 18.63
CA PRO A 223 -4.71 -28.34 17.55
C PRO A 223 -5.64 -28.66 16.37
N ALA A 224 -5.19 -28.38 15.15
CA ALA A 224 -5.87 -28.67 13.89
C ALA A 224 -5.58 -30.10 13.41
N GLU A 225 -5.86 -31.09 14.25
CA GLU A 225 -5.58 -32.50 13.94
C GLU A 225 -6.25 -32.96 12.63
N GLY A 226 -5.50 -33.70 11.81
CA GLY A 226 -5.99 -34.21 10.51
C GLY A 226 -6.12 -33.16 9.41
N ARG A 227 -5.74 -31.90 9.66
CA ARG A 227 -5.63 -30.85 8.64
C ARG A 227 -4.23 -30.81 8.01
N PRO A 228 -4.09 -30.25 6.80
CA PRO A 228 -2.77 -29.92 6.23
C PRO A 228 -1.93 -29.11 7.20
N ARG A 229 -0.62 -29.35 7.25
CA ARG A 229 0.28 -28.63 8.16
C ARG A 229 1.00 -27.45 7.50
N VAL A 230 0.46 -27.02 6.36
CA VAL A 230 0.99 -25.97 5.50
C VAL A 230 0.33 -24.64 5.84
N TYR A 231 1.15 -23.61 6.02
CA TYR A 231 0.74 -22.23 6.26
C TYR A 231 0.78 -21.41 4.97
N ASN A 232 1.73 -21.69 4.07
CA ASN A 232 1.93 -20.93 2.84
C ASN A 232 2.35 -21.85 1.68
N LEU A 233 1.85 -21.57 0.48
CA LEU A 233 2.16 -22.28 -0.77
C LEU A 233 2.79 -21.31 -1.78
N ALA A 234 4.02 -21.57 -2.20
CA ALA A 234 4.62 -20.78 -3.27
C ALA A 234 4.00 -21.11 -4.64
N PHE A 235 4.35 -20.32 -5.65
CA PHE A 235 3.94 -20.51 -7.06
C PHE A 235 2.44 -20.29 -7.31
N ARG A 236 1.78 -19.49 -6.47
CA ARG A 236 0.42 -18.98 -6.68
C ARG A 236 0.42 -17.75 -7.56
N SER A 237 0.03 -17.91 -8.83
CA SER A 237 0.06 -16.78 -9.76
C SER A 237 -1.00 -15.73 -9.43
N VAL A 238 -0.77 -14.47 -9.85
CA VAL A 238 -1.78 -13.40 -9.73
C VAL A 238 -3.15 -13.77 -10.32
N LYS A 239 -3.18 -14.65 -11.34
CA LYS A 239 -4.46 -15.12 -11.91
C LYS A 239 -5.18 -16.14 -11.04
N GLN A 240 -4.43 -16.87 -10.23
CA GLN A 240 -4.98 -17.85 -9.29
C GLN A 240 -5.48 -17.18 -8.02
N GLU A 241 -4.94 -16.01 -7.66
CA GLU A 241 -5.39 -15.19 -6.53
C GLU A 241 -6.02 -13.88 -7.04
N PRO A 242 -7.25 -13.92 -7.60
CA PRO A 242 -7.94 -12.69 -7.97
C PRO A 242 -8.33 -11.88 -6.71
N PRO A 243 -8.50 -10.54 -6.83
CA PRO A 243 -8.88 -9.69 -5.69
C PRO A 243 -10.28 -9.97 -5.14
N VAL A 244 -11.13 -10.64 -5.93
CA VAL A 244 -12.39 -11.24 -5.48
C VAL A 244 -12.32 -12.72 -5.82
N PHE A 245 -12.42 -13.57 -4.82
CA PHE A 245 -12.39 -15.01 -4.97
C PHE A 245 -13.76 -15.60 -4.59
N THR A 246 -14.24 -16.52 -5.43
CA THR A 246 -15.49 -17.23 -5.21
C THR A 246 -15.34 -18.66 -5.68
N ASP A 247 -15.88 -19.58 -4.89
CA ASP A 247 -15.70 -21.00 -5.08
C ASP A 247 -16.95 -21.77 -4.58
N SER A 248 -16.81 -23.09 -4.35
CA SER A 248 -17.85 -23.92 -3.75
C SER A 248 -18.09 -23.68 -2.25
N MET A 249 -17.10 -23.19 -1.50
CA MET A 249 -17.18 -22.93 -0.06
C MET A 249 -17.83 -21.57 0.27
N THR A 250 -17.78 -20.63 -0.66
CA THR A 250 -18.31 -19.26 -0.52
C THR A 250 -19.72 -19.21 0.07
N ALA A 251 -20.65 -20.04 -0.42
CA ALA A 251 -22.04 -20.03 0.07
C ALA A 251 -22.17 -20.45 1.55
N ALA A 252 -21.34 -21.41 1.98
CA ALA A 252 -21.32 -21.86 3.38
C ALA A 252 -20.70 -20.79 4.28
N LEU A 253 -19.60 -20.16 3.85
CA LEU A 253 -18.95 -19.06 4.56
C LEU A 253 -19.87 -17.84 4.70
N GLN A 254 -20.59 -17.48 3.64
CA GLN A 254 -21.59 -16.40 3.69
C GLN A 254 -22.72 -16.71 4.68
N ALA A 255 -23.23 -17.94 4.68
CA ALA A 255 -24.28 -18.34 5.63
C ALA A 255 -23.78 -18.32 7.08
N ALA A 256 -22.58 -18.86 7.34
CA ALA A 256 -21.96 -18.86 8.66
C ALA A 256 -21.71 -17.42 9.16
N PHE A 257 -21.21 -16.54 8.29
CA PHE A 257 -20.96 -15.15 8.66
C PHE A 257 -22.23 -14.36 8.89
N GLN A 258 -23.28 -14.57 8.11
CA GLN A 258 -24.56 -13.88 8.31
C GLN A 258 -25.14 -14.13 9.72
N GLU A 259 -24.98 -15.35 10.25
CA GLU A 259 -25.40 -15.69 11.61
C GLU A 259 -24.58 -14.95 12.67
N GLN A 260 -23.26 -14.87 12.49
CA GLN A 260 -22.34 -14.19 13.42
C GLN A 260 -22.45 -12.66 13.36
N ALA A 261 -22.57 -12.10 12.16
CA ALA A 261 -22.54 -10.66 11.91
C ALA A 261 -23.75 -9.93 12.52
N ALA A 262 -24.93 -10.54 12.52
CA ALA A 262 -26.18 -9.92 12.97
C ALA A 262 -26.20 -9.43 14.43
N SER A 263 -25.20 -9.80 15.24
CA SER A 263 -25.08 -9.41 16.65
C SER A 263 -23.67 -8.94 17.05
N THR A 264 -22.75 -8.81 16.09
CA THR A 264 -21.34 -8.53 16.37
C THR A 264 -20.93 -7.21 15.70
N PRO A 265 -20.87 -6.09 16.44
CA PRO A 265 -20.30 -4.86 15.90
C PRO A 265 -18.83 -5.03 15.52
N PRO A 266 -18.35 -4.44 14.41
CA PRO A 266 -19.09 -3.57 13.48
C PRO A 266 -19.82 -4.31 12.34
N PHE A 267 -19.81 -5.64 12.32
CA PHE A 267 -20.36 -6.44 11.21
C PHE A 267 -21.89 -6.39 11.12
N ASP A 268 -22.57 -6.10 12.22
CA ASP A 268 -24.04 -5.93 12.29
C ASP A 268 -24.57 -4.79 11.40
N GLN A 269 -23.69 -3.88 11.01
CA GLN A 269 -23.96 -2.73 10.14
C GLN A 269 -23.61 -2.98 8.67
N LEU A 270 -22.96 -4.10 8.35
CA LEU A 270 -22.73 -4.48 6.95
C LEU A 270 -24.05 -4.98 6.37
N GLY A 271 -24.60 -4.25 5.38
CA GLY A 271 -25.73 -4.75 4.60
C GLY A 271 -25.40 -6.08 3.89
N ALA A 272 -26.41 -6.77 3.35
CA ALA A 272 -26.22 -8.10 2.72
C ALA A 272 -25.12 -8.12 1.64
N ASP A 273 -25.08 -7.08 0.80
CA ASP A 273 -24.05 -6.87 -0.22
C ASP A 273 -22.64 -6.66 0.37
N GLY A 274 -22.55 -6.07 1.55
CA GLY A 274 -21.30 -5.87 2.28
C GLY A 274 -20.80 -7.15 2.93
N LEU A 275 -21.70 -7.91 3.57
CA LEU A 275 -21.39 -9.24 4.11
C LEU A 275 -20.88 -10.19 3.01
N ALA A 276 -21.51 -10.16 1.84
CA ALA A 276 -21.07 -10.98 0.71
C ALA A 276 -19.63 -10.64 0.27
N ARG A 277 -19.32 -9.35 0.11
CA ARG A 277 -17.98 -8.89 -0.29
C ARG A 277 -16.92 -9.09 0.78
N TYR A 278 -17.30 -8.99 2.05
CA TYR A 278 -16.42 -9.31 3.16
C TYR A 278 -15.91 -10.75 3.08
N ILE A 279 -16.77 -11.68 2.62
CA ILE A 279 -16.43 -13.10 2.44
C ILE A 279 -15.68 -13.38 1.14
N THR A 280 -16.00 -12.67 0.05
CA THR A 280 -15.39 -12.94 -1.27
C THR A 280 -14.16 -12.09 -1.56
N GLY A 281 -13.84 -11.12 -0.70
CA GLY A 281 -12.74 -10.19 -0.89
C GLY A 281 -11.42 -10.83 -0.49
N ASN A 282 -10.48 -10.93 -1.42
CA ASN A 282 -9.19 -11.57 -1.18
C ASN A 282 -8.17 -10.54 -0.65
N PHE A 283 -8.25 -10.24 0.64
CA PHE A 283 -7.51 -9.14 1.24
C PHE A 283 -6.01 -9.42 1.42
N TRP A 284 -5.60 -10.68 1.42
CA TRP A 284 -4.19 -11.08 1.56
C TRP A 284 -3.63 -11.82 0.33
N MET A 285 -4.46 -12.02 -0.70
CA MET A 285 -4.14 -12.79 -1.91
C MET A 285 -3.93 -14.29 -1.62
N GLU A 286 -4.75 -14.86 -0.73
CA GLU A 286 -4.62 -16.24 -0.22
C GLU A 286 -5.92 -17.05 -0.18
N ASP A 287 -7.08 -16.48 -0.50
CA ASP A 287 -8.35 -17.21 -0.47
C ASP A 287 -8.31 -18.54 -1.26
N ASN A 288 -7.73 -18.52 -2.46
CA ASN A 288 -7.60 -19.74 -3.25
C ASN A 288 -6.60 -20.72 -2.63
N GLN A 289 -5.52 -20.22 -2.00
CA GLN A 289 -4.61 -21.03 -1.20
C GLN A 289 -5.36 -21.77 -0.10
N ALA A 290 -6.11 -21.04 0.73
CA ALA A 290 -6.81 -21.55 1.88
C ALA A 290 -7.79 -22.69 1.51
N ASP A 291 -8.58 -22.49 0.45
CA ASP A 291 -9.52 -23.51 -0.04
C ASP A 291 -8.81 -24.72 -0.67
N THR A 292 -7.69 -24.49 -1.34
CA THR A 292 -6.90 -25.59 -1.92
C THR A 292 -6.29 -26.45 -0.83
N LEU A 293 -5.79 -25.82 0.23
CA LEU A 293 -5.28 -26.52 1.40
C LEU A 293 -6.41 -27.33 2.04
N PHE A 294 -7.58 -26.73 2.28
CA PHE A 294 -8.74 -27.46 2.80
C PHE A 294 -9.08 -28.71 1.96
N GLY A 295 -9.01 -28.61 0.63
CA GLY A 295 -9.23 -29.73 -0.28
C GLY A 295 -8.09 -30.75 -0.36
N GLY A 296 -6.87 -30.40 0.05
CA GLY A 296 -5.71 -31.27 0.16
C GLY A 296 -4.95 -31.58 -1.13
N ASP A 297 -5.47 -31.26 -2.33
CA ASP A 297 -4.72 -31.37 -3.60
C ASP A 297 -4.16 -30.00 -4.03
N VAL A 298 -2.86 -29.80 -3.79
CA VAL A 298 -2.15 -28.56 -4.12
C VAL A 298 -1.52 -28.58 -5.51
N SER A 299 -1.83 -29.58 -6.35
CA SER A 299 -1.21 -29.80 -7.66
C SER A 299 -1.17 -28.57 -8.56
N LYS A 300 -2.17 -27.69 -8.46
CA LYS A 300 -2.34 -26.52 -9.34
C LYS A 300 -1.32 -25.41 -9.07
N PHE A 301 -0.74 -25.36 -7.88
CA PHE A 301 0.30 -24.39 -7.52
C PHE A 301 1.65 -25.03 -7.80
N SER A 302 2.19 -24.70 -8.98
CA SER A 302 3.45 -25.27 -9.46
C SER A 302 4.13 -24.32 -10.42
N HIS A 303 5.45 -24.46 -10.50
CA HIS A 303 6.27 -23.72 -11.43
C HIS A 303 7.14 -24.67 -12.26
N VAL A 304 7.29 -24.38 -13.55
CA VAL A 304 8.15 -25.19 -14.41
C VAL A 304 9.54 -24.58 -14.47
N VAL A 305 10.52 -25.32 -13.95
CA VAL A 305 11.94 -24.96 -14.02
C VAL A 305 12.56 -25.60 -15.25
N ASP A 306 12.99 -24.77 -16.20
CA ASP A 306 13.73 -25.22 -17.38
C ASP A 306 15.24 -25.10 -17.13
N TRP A 307 15.88 -26.23 -16.83
CA TRP A 307 17.28 -26.28 -16.46
C TRP A 307 18.23 -25.89 -17.61
N SER A 308 17.79 -26.04 -18.86
CA SER A 308 18.58 -25.58 -20.02
C SER A 308 18.67 -24.05 -20.08
N ARG A 309 17.57 -23.37 -19.73
CA ARG A 309 17.52 -21.91 -19.64
C ARG A 309 18.33 -21.38 -18.47
N LEU A 310 18.35 -22.10 -17.34
CA LEU A 310 19.20 -21.75 -16.20
C LEU A 310 20.69 -21.89 -16.56
N ARG A 311 21.11 -23.00 -17.15
CA ARG A 311 22.52 -23.19 -17.55
C ARG A 311 23.00 -22.20 -18.61
N SER A 312 22.12 -21.80 -19.52
CA SER A 312 22.41 -20.74 -20.51
C SER A 312 22.30 -19.31 -19.95
N ARG A 313 22.08 -19.17 -18.63
CA ARG A 313 21.91 -17.88 -17.92
C ARG A 313 20.88 -16.96 -18.57
N ALA A 314 19.79 -17.55 -19.07
CA ALA A 314 18.71 -16.80 -19.69
C ALA A 314 18.14 -15.76 -18.72
N SER A 315 17.81 -14.58 -19.24
CA SER A 315 17.16 -13.51 -18.49
C SER A 315 15.82 -13.14 -19.11
N THR A 316 14.80 -12.91 -18.28
CA THR A 316 13.50 -12.40 -18.73
C THR A 316 13.29 -10.96 -18.28
N ARG A 317 12.40 -10.25 -18.99
CA ARG A 317 11.95 -8.92 -18.56
C ARG A 317 11.09 -9.05 -17.29
N GLU A 318 11.00 -7.94 -16.56
CA GLU A 318 10.03 -7.80 -15.48
C GLU A 318 8.60 -8.04 -15.99
N PRO A 319 7.84 -8.97 -15.39
CA PRO A 319 6.45 -9.21 -15.73
C PRO A 319 5.62 -7.93 -15.64
N LEU A 320 4.78 -7.68 -16.65
CA LEU A 320 3.80 -6.60 -16.63
C LEU A 320 2.42 -7.23 -16.43
N VAL A 321 1.90 -7.15 -15.21
CA VAL A 321 0.54 -7.55 -14.88
C VAL A 321 -0.38 -6.36 -15.14
N ARG A 322 -1.46 -6.60 -15.89
CA ARG A 322 -2.57 -5.65 -16.10
C ARG A 322 -3.73 -6.06 -15.21
N GLY A 323 -4.54 -5.09 -14.82
CA GLY A 323 -5.55 -5.25 -13.76
C GLY A 323 -4.94 -5.12 -12.37
N TYR A 324 -5.69 -5.60 -11.38
CA TYR A 324 -5.32 -5.53 -9.97
C TYR A 324 -4.25 -6.58 -9.62
N SER A 325 -3.27 -6.19 -8.82
CA SER A 325 -2.21 -7.08 -8.32
C SER A 325 -1.51 -6.46 -7.10
N ASN A 326 -0.70 -7.25 -6.39
CA ASN A 326 0.20 -6.74 -5.36
C ASN A 326 1.62 -6.61 -5.88
N ARG A 327 2.27 -5.53 -5.45
CA ARG A 327 3.70 -5.30 -5.61
C ARG A 327 4.30 -5.05 -4.24
N TRP A 328 5.62 -5.08 -4.16
CA TRP A 328 6.33 -4.88 -2.90
C TRP A 328 7.50 -3.91 -3.08
N TYR A 329 7.93 -3.34 -1.97
CA TYR A 329 9.13 -2.52 -1.88
C TYR A 329 9.91 -2.84 -0.60
N VAL A 330 11.19 -2.47 -0.58
CA VAL A 330 12.02 -2.54 0.62
C VAL A 330 11.93 -1.20 1.37
N SER A 331 11.38 -1.24 2.57
CA SER A 331 11.34 -0.10 3.46
C SER A 331 12.73 0.24 3.99
N ARG A 332 12.92 1.53 4.26
CA ARG A 332 14.10 2.10 4.91
C ARG A 332 13.99 2.13 6.43
N LEU A 333 12.78 1.97 6.96
CA LEU A 333 12.52 1.96 8.39
C LEU A 333 13.00 0.64 9.00
N ASP A 334 13.72 0.76 10.11
CA ASP A 334 14.15 -0.36 10.94
C ASP A 334 13.18 -0.50 12.12
N LEU A 335 12.14 -1.30 11.92
CA LEU A 335 11.06 -1.53 12.89
C LEU A 335 11.10 -2.95 13.48
N GLY A 336 12.08 -3.77 13.07
CA GLY A 336 12.10 -5.20 13.35
C GLY A 336 11.43 -6.04 12.26
N GLN A 337 10.88 -7.19 12.65
CA GLN A 337 10.27 -8.19 11.77
C GLN A 337 8.99 -8.74 12.41
N GLY A 338 8.16 -9.39 11.62
CA GLY A 338 6.94 -10.05 12.09
C GLY A 338 5.72 -9.13 12.11
N VAL A 339 4.66 -9.65 12.71
CA VAL A 339 3.38 -8.98 12.91
C VAL A 339 3.15 -8.86 14.42
N VAL A 340 2.80 -7.65 14.87
CA VAL A 340 2.47 -7.38 16.27
C VAL A 340 1.01 -6.98 16.40
N ALA A 341 0.39 -7.40 17.51
CA ALA A 341 -1.01 -7.12 17.78
C ALA A 341 -1.29 -5.62 17.81
N ASN A 342 -2.49 -5.24 17.36
CA ASN A 342 -3.02 -3.91 17.59
C ASN A 342 -3.57 -3.84 19.03
N SER A 343 -3.02 -2.94 19.84
CA SER A 343 -3.41 -2.79 21.25
C SER A 343 -4.42 -1.67 21.49
N GLY A 344 -4.86 -1.00 20.42
CA GLY A 344 -5.82 0.08 20.45
C GLY A 344 -7.27 -0.37 20.48
N GLY A 345 -8.16 0.53 20.91
CA GLY A 345 -9.61 0.33 20.87
C GLY A 345 -10.17 0.45 19.45
N ALA A 346 -11.40 0.95 19.33
CA ALA A 346 -12.10 1.06 18.03
C ALA A 346 -11.40 1.94 16.97
N THR A 347 -10.42 2.75 17.35
CA THR A 347 -9.65 3.63 16.46
C THR A 347 -8.22 3.14 16.17
N GLY A 348 -7.80 2.04 16.81
CA GLY A 348 -6.43 1.57 16.78
C GLY A 348 -5.48 2.33 17.72
N ASP A 349 -4.19 1.96 17.71
CA ASP A 349 -3.13 2.60 18.51
C ASP A 349 -2.18 3.48 17.68
N GLY A 350 -2.34 3.49 16.36
CA GLY A 350 -1.59 4.33 15.43
C GLY A 350 -0.16 3.88 15.21
N LYS A 351 0.21 2.66 15.62
CA LYS A 351 1.58 2.13 15.50
C LYS A 351 1.69 1.15 14.34
N PRO A 352 2.89 0.97 13.78
CA PRO A 352 3.15 -0.12 12.84
C PRO A 352 2.84 -1.49 13.45
N ASN A 353 2.02 -2.29 12.76
CA ASN A 353 1.77 -3.70 13.09
C ASN A 353 2.60 -4.65 12.21
N TYR A 354 2.85 -4.26 10.96
CA TYR A 354 3.59 -5.04 9.98
C TYR A 354 5.02 -4.51 9.88
N LEU A 355 5.92 -5.14 10.65
CA LEU A 355 7.23 -4.56 10.97
C LEU A 355 8.29 -4.81 9.89
N SER A 356 8.23 -6.00 9.25
CA SER A 356 9.24 -6.44 8.29
C SER A 356 9.55 -5.40 7.21
N PRO A 357 10.81 -5.28 6.76
CA PRO A 357 11.16 -4.29 5.74
C PRO A 357 10.56 -4.57 4.36
N ILE A 358 10.08 -5.77 4.06
CA ILE A 358 9.34 -6.02 2.81
C ILE A 358 7.89 -5.63 3.07
N GLN A 359 7.38 -4.66 2.30
CA GLN A 359 6.03 -4.14 2.47
C GLN A 359 5.24 -4.24 1.15
N PRO A 360 4.00 -4.75 1.19
CA PRO A 360 3.13 -4.82 0.02
C PRO A 360 2.43 -3.49 -0.24
N TYR A 361 2.02 -3.30 -1.48
CA TYR A 361 1.04 -2.30 -1.89
C TYR A 361 0.19 -2.83 -3.03
N GLY A 362 -1.09 -2.46 -3.02
CA GLY A 362 -2.03 -2.78 -4.10
C GLY A 362 -1.76 -1.87 -5.30
N VAL A 363 -1.84 -2.44 -6.51
CA VAL A 363 -1.72 -1.68 -7.76
C VAL A 363 -2.74 -2.16 -8.79
N TYR A 364 -3.36 -1.22 -9.49
CA TYR A 364 -4.08 -1.50 -10.72
C TYR A 364 -3.34 -0.90 -11.91
N VAL A 365 -3.05 -1.72 -12.92
CA VAL A 365 -2.43 -1.27 -14.17
C VAL A 365 -3.48 -1.35 -15.29
N PRO A 366 -3.88 -0.21 -15.89
CA PRO A 366 -4.93 -0.20 -16.88
C PRO A 366 -4.53 -0.96 -18.14
N THR A 367 -5.50 -1.53 -18.86
CA THR A 367 -5.20 -2.29 -20.08
C THR A 367 -4.48 -1.44 -21.13
N THR A 368 -4.78 -0.14 -21.13
CA THR A 368 -4.19 0.92 -21.96
C THR A 368 -2.77 1.34 -21.58
N TYR A 369 -2.18 0.82 -20.49
CA TYR A 369 -0.82 1.19 -20.08
C TYR A 369 0.22 0.86 -21.14
N ASP A 370 1.05 1.86 -21.44
CA ASP A 370 2.20 1.81 -22.34
C ASP A 370 3.41 2.44 -21.64
N ARG A 371 4.54 1.75 -21.67
CA ARG A 371 5.79 2.21 -21.02
C ARG A 371 6.38 3.45 -21.71
N ASP A 372 6.02 3.70 -22.96
CA ASP A 372 6.53 4.85 -23.71
C ASP A 372 5.64 6.10 -23.54
N GLN A 373 4.54 5.99 -22.79
CA GLN A 373 3.58 7.07 -22.58
C GLN A 373 3.41 7.41 -21.09
N ALA A 374 3.40 8.71 -20.77
CA ALA A 374 3.19 9.17 -19.40
C ALA A 374 1.74 8.92 -18.96
N THR A 375 1.55 7.96 -18.05
CA THR A 375 0.23 7.47 -17.61
C THR A 375 -0.24 8.20 -16.34
N PRO A 376 -1.51 8.65 -16.26
CA PRO A 376 -2.07 9.20 -15.01
C PRO A 376 -1.89 8.28 -13.80
N LEU A 377 -1.84 8.87 -12.61
CA LEU A 377 -1.77 8.15 -11.34
C LEU A 377 -2.99 8.53 -10.51
N THR A 378 -3.65 7.60 -9.84
CA THR A 378 -4.43 7.97 -8.66
C THR A 378 -4.21 7.07 -7.48
N TRP A 379 -4.11 7.72 -6.34
CA TRP A 379 -4.07 7.06 -5.05
C TRP A 379 -5.49 6.76 -4.63
N ILE A 380 -5.71 5.53 -4.16
CA ILE A 380 -6.98 5.10 -3.58
C ILE A 380 -6.64 4.56 -2.21
N LEU A 381 -6.86 5.35 -1.17
CA LEU A 381 -6.28 5.17 0.16
C LEU A 381 -7.20 4.35 1.06
N HIS A 382 -6.69 3.31 1.71
CA HIS A 382 -7.51 2.39 2.51
C HIS A 382 -8.07 3.04 3.79
N SER A 383 -9.19 2.47 4.24
CA SER A 383 -9.93 2.77 5.45
C SER A 383 -9.31 2.10 6.68
N LEU A 384 -9.75 2.54 7.86
CA LEU A 384 -9.40 1.94 9.14
C LEU A 384 -9.81 0.45 9.15
N ASP A 385 -9.02 -0.39 9.80
CA ASP A 385 -9.25 -1.85 9.95
C ASP A 385 -9.28 -2.65 8.64
N VAL A 386 -8.96 -2.04 7.49
CA VAL A 386 -8.74 -2.74 6.21
C VAL A 386 -7.24 -2.64 5.84
N ASN A 387 -6.87 -3.06 4.63
CA ASN A 387 -5.49 -3.07 4.15
C ASN A 387 -5.38 -2.59 2.68
N GLN A 388 -4.21 -2.78 2.06
CA GLN A 388 -3.92 -2.36 0.69
C GLN A 388 -4.84 -2.97 -0.38
N ASN A 389 -5.56 -4.04 -0.07
CA ASN A 389 -6.44 -4.76 -0.98
C ASN A 389 -7.92 -4.37 -0.88
N GLN A 390 -8.28 -3.44 0.02
CA GLN A 390 -9.65 -2.98 0.23
C GLN A 390 -10.44 -2.81 -1.08
N TYR A 391 -9.91 -2.02 -2.01
CA TYR A 391 -10.66 -1.63 -3.21
C TYR A 391 -10.76 -2.74 -4.25
N GLY A 392 -9.81 -3.67 -4.26
CA GLY A 392 -9.91 -4.89 -5.07
C GLY A 392 -11.05 -5.79 -4.59
N GLY A 393 -11.19 -5.95 -3.26
CA GLY A 393 -12.23 -6.80 -2.64
C GLY A 393 -13.61 -6.13 -2.56
N TYR A 394 -13.68 -4.92 -2.01
CA TYR A 394 -14.96 -4.23 -1.77
C TYR A 394 -15.46 -3.41 -2.95
N ASN A 395 -14.56 -2.82 -3.75
CA ASN A 395 -14.93 -1.73 -4.65
C ASN A 395 -14.49 -1.89 -6.12
N PRO A 396 -14.83 -3.01 -6.79
CA PRO A 396 -14.45 -3.24 -8.18
C PRO A 396 -15.01 -2.19 -9.16
N ARG A 397 -16.20 -1.61 -8.92
CA ARG A 397 -16.77 -0.53 -9.74
C ARG A 397 -15.97 0.76 -9.59
N LEU A 398 -15.59 1.13 -8.37
CA LEU A 398 -14.72 2.29 -8.17
C LEU A 398 -13.35 2.10 -8.83
N ILE A 399 -12.78 0.89 -8.76
CA ILE A 399 -11.54 0.53 -9.48
C ILE A 399 -11.73 0.67 -10.99
N GLU A 400 -12.84 0.18 -11.56
CA GLU A 400 -13.13 0.33 -12.99
C GLU A 400 -13.16 1.82 -13.39
N GLN A 401 -13.91 2.65 -12.66
CA GLN A 401 -14.08 4.08 -12.95
C GLN A 401 -12.79 4.88 -12.80
N LEU A 402 -12.04 4.61 -11.72
CA LEU A 402 -10.84 5.36 -11.42
C LEU A 402 -9.64 4.83 -12.18
N CYS A 403 -9.51 3.54 -12.42
CA CYS A 403 -8.27 2.96 -12.94
C CYS A 403 -8.40 2.65 -14.42
N GLU A 404 -9.34 1.79 -14.81
CA GLU A 404 -9.49 1.33 -16.19
C GLU A 404 -10.05 2.43 -17.10
N GLU A 405 -11.25 2.95 -16.79
CA GLU A 405 -11.96 3.93 -17.62
C GLU A 405 -11.15 5.25 -17.78
N ARG A 406 -10.42 5.69 -16.74
CA ARG A 406 -9.54 6.87 -16.84
C ARG A 406 -8.22 6.56 -17.56
N GLY A 407 -7.83 5.29 -17.68
CA GLY A 407 -6.50 4.86 -18.11
C GLY A 407 -5.43 5.35 -17.13
N SER A 408 -5.66 5.13 -15.85
CA SER A 408 -4.78 5.55 -14.75
C SER A 408 -4.22 4.33 -14.05
N ILE A 409 -2.93 4.39 -13.72
CA ILE A 409 -2.40 3.50 -12.69
C ILE A 409 -3.05 3.92 -11.38
N CYS A 410 -3.50 2.95 -10.59
CA CYS A 410 -3.98 3.17 -9.23
C CYS A 410 -3.10 2.47 -8.22
N ALA A 411 -3.00 3.01 -7.01
CA ALA A 411 -2.25 2.39 -5.93
C ALA A 411 -2.87 2.64 -4.55
N THR A 412 -2.72 1.65 -3.68
CA THR A 412 -3.16 1.64 -2.28
C THR A 412 -2.00 1.15 -1.42
N THR A 413 -1.68 1.87 -0.35
CA THR A 413 -0.64 1.51 0.63
C THR A 413 -1.18 0.53 1.67
N LEU A 414 -0.31 -0.24 2.32
CA LEU A 414 -0.68 -0.92 3.58
C LEU A 414 -0.57 0.04 4.77
N GLY A 415 0.28 1.08 4.68
CA GLY A 415 0.44 2.03 5.78
C GLY A 415 1.13 1.44 7.02
N ARG A 416 1.81 0.29 6.88
CA ARG A 416 2.38 -0.54 7.97
C ARG A 416 1.37 -1.09 8.97
N GLY A 417 0.08 -0.96 8.70
CA GLY A 417 -0.97 -1.31 9.64
C GLY A 417 -2.29 -0.65 9.24
N PRO A 418 -3.40 -1.17 9.76
CA PRO A 418 -4.73 -0.74 9.36
C PRO A 418 -5.12 0.65 9.90
N ASP A 419 -4.36 1.21 10.83
CA ASP A 419 -4.79 2.30 11.72
C ASP A 419 -3.74 3.40 11.90
N GLY A 420 -2.75 3.52 11.01
CA GLY A 420 -1.72 4.57 11.12
C GLY A 420 -2.23 5.99 10.81
N TRP A 421 -3.46 6.15 10.30
CA TRP A 421 -4.07 7.41 9.86
C TRP A 421 -3.19 8.28 8.96
N TYR A 422 -2.28 7.63 8.21
CA TYR A 422 -1.29 8.29 7.35
C TYR A 422 -0.43 9.30 8.10
N PHE A 423 -0.11 9.05 9.37
CA PHE A 423 0.92 9.77 10.12
C PHE A 423 2.22 8.99 10.16
N ASP A 424 3.32 9.70 10.36
CA ASP A 424 4.62 9.09 10.68
C ASP A 424 5.03 7.97 9.73
N GLU A 425 5.19 6.74 10.23
CA GLU A 425 5.58 5.57 9.43
C GLU A 425 4.56 5.26 8.33
N ALA A 426 3.27 5.48 8.58
CA ALA A 426 2.21 5.30 7.57
C ALA A 426 2.28 6.38 6.47
N GLU A 427 2.72 7.61 6.78
CA GLU A 427 3.00 8.61 5.76
C GLU A 427 4.28 8.28 4.97
N GLU A 428 5.32 7.77 5.65
CA GLU A 428 6.55 7.35 4.99
C GLU A 428 6.30 6.20 4.00
N ASP A 429 5.46 5.22 4.38
CA ASP A 429 5.01 4.13 3.52
C ASP A 429 4.37 4.66 2.22
N PHE A 430 3.48 5.66 2.32
CA PHE A 430 2.90 6.33 1.15
C PHE A 430 3.97 6.90 0.21
N TRP A 431 4.97 7.60 0.75
CA TRP A 431 6.04 8.16 -0.07
C TRP A 431 7.01 7.11 -0.62
N ALA A 432 7.20 6.01 0.11
CA ALA A 432 7.99 4.87 -0.35
C ALA A 432 7.30 4.13 -1.51
N VAL A 433 5.99 3.97 -1.46
CA VAL A 433 5.18 3.45 -2.58
C VAL A 433 5.20 4.44 -3.75
N TRP A 434 5.11 5.76 -3.50
CA TRP A 434 5.20 6.77 -4.56
C TRP A 434 6.50 6.63 -5.36
N ARG A 435 7.63 6.51 -4.66
CA ARG A 435 8.93 6.25 -5.27
C ARG A 435 8.93 4.94 -6.08
N SER A 436 8.40 3.87 -5.49
CA SER A 436 8.40 2.54 -6.09
C SER A 436 7.57 2.49 -7.39
N LEU A 437 6.44 3.19 -7.42
CA LEU A 437 5.63 3.40 -8.62
C LEU A 437 6.40 4.19 -9.68
N GLY A 438 7.06 5.28 -9.30
CA GLY A 438 7.86 6.10 -10.22
C GLY A 438 9.08 5.37 -10.80
N ALA A 439 9.60 4.35 -10.11
CA ALA A 439 10.66 3.48 -10.61
C ALA A 439 10.13 2.33 -11.50
N GLY A 440 8.89 1.89 -11.26
CA GLY A 440 8.27 0.75 -11.96
C GLY A 440 7.49 1.13 -13.22
N TYR A 441 6.97 2.37 -13.29
CA TYR A 441 6.03 2.79 -14.31
C TYR A 441 6.32 4.19 -14.88
N SER A 442 5.89 4.39 -16.13
CA SER A 442 5.93 5.71 -16.79
C SER A 442 4.74 6.56 -16.35
N LEU A 443 4.94 7.39 -15.33
CA LEU A 443 3.88 8.18 -14.70
C LEU A 443 3.85 9.63 -15.16
N SER A 444 2.66 10.14 -15.39
CA SER A 444 2.40 11.56 -15.63
C SER A 444 2.36 12.31 -14.32
N THR A 445 3.27 13.27 -14.18
CA THR A 445 3.24 14.23 -13.07
C THR A 445 2.11 15.26 -13.22
N ARG A 446 1.35 15.25 -14.32
CA ARG A 446 0.31 16.26 -14.58
C ARG A 446 -1.09 15.84 -14.17
N HIS A 447 -1.31 14.54 -14.02
CA HIS A 447 -2.66 13.97 -13.89
C HIS A 447 -2.78 13.08 -12.65
N THR A 448 -2.02 13.40 -11.60
CA THR A 448 -2.10 12.68 -10.32
C THR A 448 -3.33 13.11 -9.55
N GLN A 449 -4.14 12.19 -9.06
CA GLN A 449 -5.28 12.46 -8.18
C GLN A 449 -5.20 11.60 -6.92
N LEU A 450 -6.03 11.95 -5.93
CA LEU A 450 -6.06 11.32 -4.62
C LEU A 450 -7.51 11.03 -4.22
N THR A 451 -7.80 9.84 -3.73
CA THR A 451 -9.08 9.48 -3.14
C THR A 451 -8.90 8.54 -1.97
N GLY A 452 -9.92 8.40 -1.14
CA GLY A 452 -10.05 7.29 -0.20
C GLY A 452 -11.39 7.33 0.54
N TYR A 453 -11.67 6.26 1.28
CA TYR A 453 -12.87 6.10 2.10
C TYR A 453 -12.52 6.18 3.60
N SER A 454 -13.34 6.85 4.41
CA SER A 454 -13.15 6.95 5.88
C SER A 454 -11.76 7.50 6.25
N MET A 455 -10.91 6.74 6.96
CA MET A 455 -9.49 7.08 7.20
C MET A 455 -8.74 7.46 5.90
N GLY A 456 -9.02 6.78 4.79
CA GLY A 456 -8.47 7.13 3.48
C GLY A 456 -9.04 8.43 2.90
N GLY A 457 -10.29 8.77 3.22
CA GLY A 457 -10.92 10.05 2.87
C GLY A 457 -10.33 11.21 3.68
N TYR A 458 -10.07 10.99 4.97
CA TYR A 458 -9.25 11.88 5.80
C TYR A 458 -7.87 12.09 5.18
N ALA A 459 -7.21 11.02 4.74
CA ALA A 459 -5.92 11.10 4.09
C ALA A 459 -5.95 11.89 2.77
N ALA A 460 -7.07 11.86 2.04
CA ALA A 460 -7.30 12.71 0.88
C ALA A 460 -7.33 14.21 1.23
N TYR A 461 -7.85 14.58 2.40
CA TYR A 461 -7.69 15.94 2.95
C TYR A 461 -6.26 16.17 3.40
N LYS A 462 -5.72 15.37 4.33
CA LYS A 462 -4.40 15.57 4.93
C LYS A 462 -3.31 15.70 3.87
N LEU A 463 -3.14 14.72 2.99
CA LEU A 463 -2.08 14.72 1.98
C LEU A 463 -2.36 15.71 0.85
N GLY A 464 -3.63 15.84 0.44
CA GLY A 464 -4.03 16.76 -0.63
C GLY A 464 -3.86 18.24 -0.25
N LEU A 465 -4.18 18.61 0.99
CA LEU A 465 -3.99 19.96 1.53
C LEU A 465 -2.55 20.21 1.97
N SER A 466 -1.81 19.19 2.40
CA SER A 466 -0.39 19.33 2.75
C SER A 466 0.51 19.44 1.52
N HIS A 467 0.16 18.77 0.42
CA HIS A 467 0.94 18.76 -0.83
C HIS A 467 0.09 19.11 -2.06
N PRO A 468 -0.59 20.28 -2.06
CA PRO A 468 -1.59 20.62 -3.07
C PRO A 468 -0.98 20.78 -4.47
N ASP A 469 0.34 21.02 -4.56
CA ASP A 469 1.09 21.18 -5.80
C ASP A 469 1.39 19.85 -6.52
N LEU A 470 1.02 18.71 -5.93
CA LEU A 470 1.19 17.37 -6.52
C LEU A 470 -0.08 16.84 -7.19
N TYR A 471 -1.26 17.34 -6.81
CA TYR A 471 -2.54 16.74 -7.20
C TYR A 471 -3.36 17.63 -8.13
N ALA A 472 -4.01 17.02 -9.10
CA ALA A 472 -4.91 17.65 -10.04
C ALA A 472 -6.35 17.75 -9.49
N GLY A 473 -6.64 16.98 -8.44
CA GLY A 473 -7.89 16.94 -7.71
C GLY A 473 -7.82 15.90 -6.60
N ALA A 474 -8.69 16.05 -5.62
CA ALA A 474 -8.83 15.12 -4.50
C ALA A 474 -10.31 14.75 -4.28
N ILE A 475 -10.53 13.55 -3.76
CA ILE A 475 -11.86 13.02 -3.49
C ILE A 475 -11.87 12.48 -2.05
N SER A 476 -12.85 12.87 -1.24
CA SER A 476 -13.05 12.33 0.10
C SER A 476 -14.41 11.64 0.16
N LEU A 477 -14.40 10.33 0.40
CA LEU A 477 -15.61 9.52 0.58
C LEU A 477 -15.73 9.17 2.07
N ALA A 478 -16.82 9.55 2.71
CA ALA A 478 -17.04 9.31 4.14
C ALA A 478 -15.88 9.77 5.04
N GLY A 479 -15.03 10.71 4.59
CA GLY A 479 -13.77 11.04 5.25
C GLY A 479 -13.93 12.14 6.30
N PRO A 480 -13.48 11.94 7.55
CA PRO A 480 -13.61 12.97 8.56
C PRO A 480 -12.65 14.15 8.30
N PRO A 481 -13.00 15.38 8.73
CA PRO A 481 -12.08 16.53 8.71
C PRO A 481 -10.91 16.39 9.70
N ILE A 482 -11.07 15.56 10.72
CA ILE A 482 -10.14 15.35 11.84
C ILE A 482 -9.78 13.87 11.91
N CYS A 483 -8.54 13.55 12.26
CA CYS A 483 -8.10 12.18 12.51
C CYS A 483 -8.84 11.58 13.72
N GLY A 484 -9.63 10.53 13.52
CA GLY A 484 -10.50 9.93 14.54
C GLY A 484 -11.86 9.50 14.01
N VAL A 485 -12.59 8.76 14.84
CA VAL A 485 -14.03 8.51 14.65
C VAL A 485 -14.79 9.04 15.86
N SER A 486 -16.07 9.35 15.68
CA SER A 486 -16.98 9.57 16.80
C SER A 486 -17.53 8.23 17.28
N LEU A 487 -17.57 8.03 18.59
CA LEU A 487 -18.22 6.88 19.23
C LEU A 487 -19.50 7.27 20.00
N ASP A 488 -19.79 8.58 20.14
CA ASP A 488 -20.85 9.12 21.01
C ASP A 488 -21.76 10.18 20.31
N GLY A 489 -21.95 10.11 18.99
CA GLY A 489 -22.84 11.01 18.23
C GLY A 489 -22.14 12.22 17.61
N ASP A 490 -22.80 13.39 17.54
CA ASP A 490 -22.38 14.56 16.74
C ASP A 490 -21.03 15.23 17.15
N ASP A 491 -20.37 14.77 18.21
CA ASP A 491 -19.10 15.34 18.68
C ASP A 491 -17.90 14.47 18.30
N PHE A 492 -16.93 15.06 17.60
CA PHE A 492 -15.60 14.48 17.39
C PHE A 492 -14.76 14.63 18.67
N GLY A 493 -15.18 13.94 19.73
CA GLY A 493 -14.58 14.11 21.06
C GLY A 493 -13.20 13.45 21.23
N ASN A 494 -12.86 12.45 20.40
CA ASN A 494 -11.65 11.63 20.59
C ASN A 494 -10.82 11.49 19.30
N PRO A 495 -9.56 11.95 19.27
CA PRO A 495 -8.67 11.65 18.15
C PRO A 495 -8.41 10.14 18.08
N ALA A 496 -8.10 9.62 16.88
CA ALA A 496 -7.87 8.20 16.69
C ALA A 496 -6.82 7.62 17.65
N PHE A 497 -5.76 8.40 17.88
CA PHE A 497 -4.71 8.11 18.82
C PHE A 497 -4.06 9.42 19.30
N GLY A 498 -3.18 9.32 20.31
CA GLY A 498 -2.49 10.46 20.88
C GLY A 498 -1.47 11.14 19.95
N GLY A 499 -0.63 12.02 20.51
CA GLY A 499 0.47 12.63 19.76
C GLY A 499 0.02 13.56 18.63
N ARG A 500 0.50 13.31 17.40
CA ARG A 500 0.28 14.19 16.22
C ARG A 500 -1.14 14.13 15.67
N CYS A 501 -1.82 13.00 15.76
CA CYS A 501 -3.24 12.91 15.40
C CYS A 501 -4.07 13.84 16.31
N ALA A 502 -3.85 13.79 17.62
CA ALA A 502 -4.54 14.63 18.60
C ALA A 502 -4.24 16.14 18.46
N SER A 503 -2.98 16.51 18.27
CA SER A 503 -2.56 17.93 18.25
C SER A 503 -2.73 18.60 16.88
N ASP A 504 -2.58 17.84 15.81
CA ASP A 504 -2.38 18.36 14.46
C ASP A 504 -3.18 17.59 13.39
N GLY A 505 -4.12 16.75 13.82
CA GLY A 505 -4.96 15.95 12.94
C GLY A 505 -6.12 16.71 12.29
N ASP A 506 -6.46 17.92 12.73
CA ASP A 506 -7.51 18.73 12.11
C ASP A 506 -7.03 19.40 10.81
N THR A 507 -7.75 19.13 9.72
CA THR A 507 -7.49 19.66 8.37
C THR A 507 -8.21 20.97 8.05
N ALA A 508 -9.12 21.46 8.90
CA ALA A 508 -9.90 22.67 8.66
C ALA A 508 -9.01 23.90 8.43
N ALA A 509 -7.93 24.04 9.21
CA ALA A 509 -6.97 25.14 9.08
C ALA A 509 -6.17 25.12 7.76
N LEU A 510 -6.19 24.00 7.03
CA LEU A 510 -5.43 23.80 5.80
C LEU A 510 -6.28 23.95 4.53
N VAL A 511 -7.61 24.12 4.65
CA VAL A 511 -8.54 24.12 3.51
C VAL A 511 -8.19 25.15 2.43
N GLU A 512 -7.62 26.30 2.79
CA GLU A 512 -7.19 27.35 1.85
C GLU A 512 -6.17 26.85 0.82
N ASN A 513 -5.38 25.83 1.18
CA ASN A 513 -4.41 25.20 0.29
C ASN A 513 -5.07 24.55 -0.95
N ALA A 514 -6.37 24.26 -0.89
CA ALA A 514 -7.12 23.68 -2.01
C ALA A 514 -7.44 24.69 -3.14
N ARG A 515 -7.02 25.96 -3.07
CA ARG A 515 -7.26 26.98 -4.12
C ARG A 515 -7.06 26.45 -5.53
N TRP A 516 -5.97 25.72 -5.76
CA TRP A 516 -5.64 25.21 -7.08
C TRP A 516 -6.02 23.73 -7.29
N THR A 517 -6.51 23.05 -6.26
CA THR A 517 -6.80 21.62 -6.24
C THR A 517 -8.27 21.39 -5.91
N PRO A 518 -9.15 21.13 -6.90
CA PRO A 518 -10.57 20.95 -6.66
C PRO A 518 -10.86 19.68 -5.84
N TYR A 519 -11.86 19.75 -4.97
CA TYR A 519 -12.30 18.63 -4.14
C TYR A 519 -13.65 18.05 -4.58
N ARG A 520 -13.82 16.74 -4.45
CA ARG A 520 -15.12 16.07 -4.54
C ARG A 520 -15.36 15.35 -3.22
N ILE A 521 -16.54 15.51 -2.66
CA ILE A 521 -16.85 15.04 -1.32
C ILE A 521 -18.17 14.29 -1.40
N GLY A 522 -18.22 13.08 -0.86
CA GLY A 522 -19.43 12.26 -0.77
C GLY A 522 -19.63 11.78 0.66
N HIS A 523 -20.77 12.06 1.26
CA HIS A 523 -21.01 11.73 2.67
C HIS A 523 -22.45 11.31 2.94
N GLY A 524 -22.63 10.29 3.78
CA GLY A 524 -23.90 9.82 4.28
C GLY A 524 -24.38 10.66 5.47
N VAL A 525 -25.66 11.03 5.53
CA VAL A 525 -26.21 11.82 6.64
C VAL A 525 -26.38 10.97 7.90
N LEU A 526 -26.58 9.65 7.74
CA LEU A 526 -26.74 8.70 8.85
C LEU A 526 -25.41 8.06 9.26
N ASP A 527 -24.29 8.66 8.87
CA ASP A 527 -22.95 8.20 9.20
C ASP A 527 -22.70 8.30 10.71
N GLN A 528 -22.65 7.13 11.34
CA GLN A 528 -22.51 6.91 12.77
C GLN A 528 -21.07 7.02 13.28
N LEU A 529 -20.07 6.93 12.40
CA LEU A 529 -18.64 6.99 12.77
C LEU A 529 -18.02 8.35 12.45
N VAL A 530 -18.54 9.02 11.42
CA VAL A 530 -18.09 10.34 10.96
C VAL A 530 -19.29 11.28 10.91
N PRO A 531 -19.53 12.05 11.99
CA PRO A 531 -20.58 13.05 12.06
C PRO A 531 -20.69 13.90 10.80
N PHE A 532 -21.83 13.80 10.12
CA PHE A 532 -22.11 14.54 8.89
C PHE A 532 -21.94 16.06 9.08
N THR A 533 -22.30 16.57 10.26
CA THR A 533 -22.18 18.00 10.63
C THR A 533 -20.73 18.51 10.54
N SER A 534 -19.74 17.69 10.88
CA SER A 534 -18.32 18.03 10.78
C SER A 534 -17.88 18.19 9.31
N VAL A 535 -18.37 17.32 8.43
CA VAL A 535 -18.07 17.32 7.00
C VAL A 535 -18.79 18.48 6.33
N GLU A 536 -20.03 18.76 6.72
CA GLU A 536 -20.76 19.94 6.25
C GLU A 536 -20.07 21.24 6.69
N ALA A 537 -19.55 21.33 7.90
CA ALA A 537 -18.76 22.48 8.35
C ALA A 537 -17.48 22.66 7.51
N GLN A 538 -16.78 21.57 7.19
CA GLN A 538 -15.60 21.64 6.33
C GLN A 538 -15.97 22.08 4.90
N VAL A 539 -17.03 21.52 4.30
CA VAL A 539 -17.54 21.94 2.99
C VAL A 539 -17.98 23.40 3.02
N GLY A 540 -18.61 23.86 4.10
CA GLY A 540 -18.96 25.27 4.32
C GLY A 540 -17.72 26.19 4.32
N ARG A 541 -16.58 25.71 4.84
CA ARG A 541 -15.30 26.41 4.71
C ARG A 541 -14.82 26.46 3.26
N PHE A 542 -14.91 25.37 2.50
CA PHE A 542 -14.63 25.41 1.05
C PHE A 542 -15.48 26.44 0.33
N ASP A 543 -16.79 26.46 0.61
CA ASP A 543 -17.73 27.39 -0.03
C ASP A 543 -17.46 28.86 0.33
N SER A 544 -17.28 29.18 1.61
CA SER A 544 -17.04 30.56 2.07
C SER A 544 -15.75 31.15 1.52
N LEU A 545 -14.74 30.31 1.26
CA LEU A 545 -13.47 30.69 0.63
C LEU A 545 -13.54 30.72 -0.91
N GLY A 546 -14.68 30.36 -1.51
CA GLY A 546 -14.85 30.31 -2.96
C GLY A 546 -14.05 29.19 -3.63
N LEU A 547 -13.77 28.09 -2.92
CA LEU A 547 -12.92 27.00 -3.40
C LEU A 547 -13.75 25.98 -4.19
N ARG A 548 -13.20 25.53 -5.32
CA ARG A 548 -13.88 24.61 -6.24
C ARG A 548 -14.15 23.27 -5.56
N HIS A 549 -15.42 22.91 -5.41
CA HIS A 549 -15.81 21.64 -4.83
C HIS A 549 -17.11 21.09 -5.43
N ARG A 550 -17.29 19.77 -5.36
CA ARG A 550 -18.57 19.08 -5.57
C ARG A 550 -18.88 18.32 -4.29
N PHE A 551 -20.05 18.54 -3.71
CA PHE A 551 -20.50 17.81 -2.53
C PHE A 551 -21.75 17.02 -2.86
N VAL A 552 -21.71 15.70 -2.62
CA VAL A 552 -22.84 14.79 -2.74
C VAL A 552 -23.25 14.36 -1.35
N ARG A 553 -24.47 14.74 -0.95
CA ARG A 553 -25.09 14.35 0.32
C ARG A 553 -26.00 13.16 0.07
N TYR A 554 -25.87 12.12 0.88
CA TYR A 554 -26.74 10.95 0.81
C TYR A 554 -27.61 10.85 2.08
N PRO A 555 -28.91 11.17 2.02
CA PRO A 555 -29.76 11.29 3.22
C PRO A 555 -29.91 10.01 4.05
N THR A 556 -29.69 8.84 3.47
CA THR A 556 -30.00 7.54 4.07
C THR A 556 -28.78 6.65 4.29
N GLU A 557 -27.61 7.07 3.84
CA GLU A 557 -26.42 6.21 3.88
C GLU A 557 -25.72 6.33 5.24
N ASP A 558 -25.38 5.17 5.80
CA ASP A 558 -24.52 4.99 6.98
C ASP A 558 -23.04 4.81 6.59
N HIS A 559 -22.14 4.63 7.55
CA HIS A 559 -20.71 4.54 7.29
C HIS A 559 -20.23 3.20 6.70
N LEU A 560 -20.87 2.07 7.01
CA LEU A 560 -20.32 0.74 6.69
C LEU A 560 -21.02 0.12 5.49
N ALA A 561 -22.33 0.28 5.38
CA ALA A 561 -23.07 -0.09 4.18
C ALA A 561 -22.59 0.73 2.98
N PHE A 562 -22.42 2.06 3.14
CA PHE A 562 -21.97 2.91 2.03
C PHE A 562 -20.59 2.52 1.49
N ALA A 563 -19.68 2.09 2.37
CA ALA A 563 -18.34 1.63 2.01
C ALA A 563 -18.37 0.43 1.05
N THR A 564 -19.30 -0.49 1.29
CA THR A 564 -19.33 -1.81 0.62
C THR A 564 -20.29 -1.87 -0.55
N GLN A 565 -21.26 -0.95 -0.65
CA GLN A 565 -22.20 -0.88 -1.77
C GLN A 565 -21.51 -0.61 -3.11
N ASP A 566 -20.36 0.09 -3.11
CA ASP A 566 -19.56 0.42 -4.31
C ASP A 566 -20.33 1.25 -5.35
N ARG A 567 -21.08 2.26 -4.86
CA ARG A 567 -22.01 3.11 -5.65
C ARG A 567 -21.65 4.59 -5.58
N PHE A 568 -20.37 4.90 -5.78
CA PHE A 568 -19.84 6.26 -5.67
C PHE A 568 -19.99 7.12 -6.94
N ASP A 569 -20.70 6.64 -7.96
CA ASP A 569 -20.80 7.24 -9.30
C ASP A 569 -21.09 8.74 -9.27
N ALA A 570 -22.02 9.18 -8.42
CA ALA A 570 -22.40 10.60 -8.32
C ALA A 570 -21.26 11.49 -7.81
N VAL A 571 -20.34 10.97 -6.99
CA VAL A 571 -19.17 11.71 -6.51
C VAL A 571 -18.10 11.78 -7.61
N VAL A 572 -17.89 10.67 -8.31
CA VAL A 572 -16.84 10.53 -9.34
C VAL A 572 -17.27 11.04 -10.73
N GLU A 573 -18.55 11.36 -10.91
CA GLU A 573 -19.14 11.79 -12.18
C GLU A 573 -18.36 12.93 -12.85
N GLY A 574 -17.97 12.75 -14.11
CA GLY A 574 -17.25 13.78 -14.86
C GLY A 574 -15.82 14.02 -14.34
N LEU A 575 -15.22 13.08 -13.60
CA LEU A 575 -13.77 13.00 -13.41
C LEU A 575 -13.11 12.80 -14.78
N LYS A 576 -12.76 13.92 -15.43
CA LYS A 576 -11.96 13.94 -16.66
C LYS A 576 -10.49 13.67 -16.31
N ARG A 577 -9.56 14.24 -17.09
CA ARG A 577 -8.12 14.26 -16.81
C ARG A 577 -7.68 15.65 -16.36
N PRO A 578 -8.02 16.10 -15.12
CA PRO A 578 -7.60 17.41 -14.65
C PRO A 578 -6.07 17.52 -14.64
N VAL A 579 -5.58 18.76 -14.70
CA VAL A 579 -4.14 19.05 -14.74
C VAL A 579 -3.72 19.74 -13.46
N VAL A 580 -2.67 19.21 -12.80
CA VAL A 580 -2.02 19.83 -11.65
C VAL A 580 -1.60 21.26 -11.99
N LYS A 581 -1.98 22.25 -11.17
CA LYS A 581 -1.48 23.62 -11.29
C LYS A 581 -0.04 23.67 -10.76
N ARG A 582 0.96 23.85 -11.63
CA ARG A 582 2.38 23.81 -11.24
C ARG A 582 3.01 25.17 -10.87
N ASN A 583 2.59 26.24 -11.54
CA ASN A 583 3.10 27.59 -11.30
C ASN A 583 1.91 28.57 -11.22
N PRO A 584 1.19 28.62 -10.08
CA PRO A 584 0.17 29.63 -9.86
C PRO A 584 0.78 31.02 -9.64
N ASN A 585 0.07 32.06 -10.05
CA ASN A 585 0.48 33.44 -9.75
C ASN A 585 0.39 33.74 -8.25
N LEU A 586 -0.49 33.07 -7.52
CA LEU A 586 -0.68 33.20 -6.08
C LEU A 586 -0.50 31.83 -5.39
N ILE A 587 0.42 31.78 -4.45
CA ILE A 587 0.53 30.74 -3.43
C ILE A 587 -0.11 31.31 -2.16
N ASP A 588 -1.00 30.53 -1.56
CA ASP A 588 -1.65 30.82 -0.28
C ASP A 588 -1.62 29.50 0.48
N TYR A 589 -0.61 29.33 1.34
CA TYR A 589 -0.21 28.03 1.84
C TYR A 589 0.04 28.04 3.34
N THR A 590 -0.78 27.28 4.06
CA THR A 590 -0.67 27.04 5.51
C THR A 590 -0.17 25.62 5.76
N TRP A 591 0.69 25.40 6.74
CA TRP A 591 1.05 24.05 7.19
C TRP A 591 1.25 23.97 8.70
N ARG A 592 1.23 22.74 9.21
CA ARG A 592 1.53 22.40 10.61
C ARG A 592 2.99 21.97 10.72
N PRO A 593 3.90 22.80 11.25
CA PRO A 593 5.33 22.48 11.22
C PRO A 593 5.69 21.26 12.06
N HIS A 594 4.94 20.98 13.13
CA HIS A 594 5.10 19.79 13.98
C HIS A 594 4.95 18.45 13.22
N LEU A 595 4.25 18.44 12.08
CA LEU A 595 4.12 17.25 11.22
C LEU A 595 5.39 16.97 10.38
N ASN A 596 6.37 17.87 10.37
CA ASN A 596 7.63 17.65 9.66
C ASN A 596 8.54 16.68 10.41
N ARG A 597 8.73 15.47 9.88
CA ARG A 597 9.59 14.44 10.50
C ARG A 597 10.83 14.22 9.65
N ARG A 598 11.90 14.98 9.94
CA ARG A 598 13.17 14.92 9.17
C ARG A 598 13.79 13.52 9.13
N GLY A 599 13.70 12.76 10.23
CA GLY A 599 14.17 11.37 10.30
C GLY A 599 13.50 10.47 9.26
N LEU A 600 12.17 10.54 9.19
CA LEU A 600 11.37 9.83 8.19
C LEU A 600 11.47 10.46 6.79
N GLY A 601 11.87 11.73 6.70
CA GLY A 601 11.98 12.45 5.44
C GLY A 601 10.64 12.92 4.87
N ILE A 602 9.60 12.97 5.71
CA ILE A 602 8.25 13.43 5.38
C ILE A 602 8.04 14.88 5.83
N GLY A 603 6.95 15.49 5.38
CA GLY A 603 6.56 16.85 5.76
C GLY A 603 6.53 17.89 4.64
N THR A 604 5.95 19.03 4.96
CA THR A 604 5.59 20.14 4.06
C THR A 604 6.73 21.12 3.85
N THR A 605 7.74 20.69 3.09
CA THR A 605 8.95 21.50 2.81
C THR A 605 8.91 22.26 1.48
N THR A 606 7.86 22.04 0.68
CA THR A 606 7.70 22.61 -0.68
C THR A 606 6.24 22.93 -0.97
N ALA A 607 5.98 24.05 -1.64
CA ALA A 607 4.67 24.36 -2.22
C ALA A 607 4.86 25.14 -3.53
N TRP A 608 4.56 24.52 -4.67
CA TRP A 608 4.74 25.12 -5.99
C TRP A 608 6.16 25.66 -6.21
N TRP A 609 6.33 26.97 -6.41
CA TRP A 609 7.63 27.62 -6.62
C TRP A 609 8.27 28.14 -5.33
N THR A 610 7.71 27.78 -4.16
CA THR A 610 8.40 27.93 -2.88
C THR A 610 8.94 26.59 -2.36
N SER A 611 10.07 26.63 -1.67
CA SER A 611 10.74 25.45 -1.10
C SER A 611 11.56 25.80 0.15
N GLN A 612 12.11 24.77 0.80
CA GLN A 612 12.84 24.88 2.06
C GLN A 612 12.04 25.61 3.14
N LEU A 613 10.72 25.43 3.12
CA LEU A 613 9.81 26.03 4.09
C LEU A 613 10.17 25.52 5.49
N THR A 614 10.46 26.45 6.39
CA THR A 614 10.79 26.16 7.80
C THR A 614 10.07 27.17 8.67
N ALA A 615 9.40 26.70 9.72
CA ALA A 615 8.74 27.57 10.68
C ALA A 615 9.68 28.01 11.81
N ARG A 616 9.34 29.09 12.53
CA ARG A 616 10.08 29.49 13.74
C ARG A 616 9.61 28.70 14.96
N ASP A 617 8.32 28.55 15.10
CA ASP A 617 7.64 27.70 16.07
C ASP A 617 7.13 26.45 15.37
N ASP A 618 7.57 25.29 15.85
CA ASP A 618 7.14 23.97 15.40
C ASP A 618 6.51 23.14 16.52
N SER A 619 6.06 23.80 17.58
CA SER A 619 5.32 23.16 18.66
C SER A 619 3.98 22.57 18.20
N PRO A 620 3.43 21.56 18.90
CA PRO A 620 2.15 20.97 18.56
C PRO A 620 1.02 22.00 18.44
N GLY A 621 0.22 21.93 17.37
CA GLY A 621 -0.87 22.88 17.10
C GLY A 621 -0.44 24.20 16.46
N SER A 622 0.86 24.48 16.33
CA SER A 622 1.36 25.67 15.64
C SER A 622 1.05 25.63 14.14
N LEU A 623 0.82 26.81 13.56
CA LEU A 623 0.63 27.00 12.12
C LEU A 623 1.71 27.94 11.59
N ALA A 624 2.15 27.68 10.37
CA ALA A 624 2.94 28.61 9.59
C ALA A 624 2.27 28.85 8.23
N HIS A 625 2.43 30.06 7.71
CA HIS A 625 1.73 30.51 6.51
C HIS A 625 2.64 31.30 5.58
N VAL A 626 2.55 30.98 4.29
CA VAL A 626 3.18 31.71 3.19
C VAL A 626 2.11 32.11 2.19
N ARG A 627 1.92 33.42 2.05
CA ARG A 627 1.30 34.01 0.87
C ARG A 627 2.40 34.53 -0.04
N ALA A 628 2.45 34.08 -1.28
CA ALA A 628 3.45 34.52 -2.24
C ALA A 628 2.81 34.79 -3.60
N ALA A 629 2.92 36.01 -4.12
CA ALA A 629 2.35 36.40 -5.40
C ALA A 629 3.42 36.87 -6.39
N SER A 630 3.50 36.20 -7.54
CA SER A 630 4.21 36.72 -8.71
C SER A 630 3.21 37.42 -9.61
N HIS A 631 3.36 38.73 -9.75
CA HIS A 631 2.56 39.52 -10.67
C HIS A 631 3.04 39.38 -12.12
N HIS A 632 4.15 38.69 -12.40
CA HIS A 632 4.59 38.46 -13.77
C HIS A 632 4.03 37.16 -14.35
N LEU A 633 3.54 36.23 -13.53
CA LEU A 633 2.87 35.03 -14.02
C LEU A 633 1.52 35.35 -14.66
N TYR A 634 1.25 34.76 -15.82
CA TYR A 634 -0.07 34.85 -16.47
C TYR A 634 -1.16 34.26 -15.57
N ALA A 635 -2.16 35.09 -15.27
CA ALA A 635 -3.33 34.69 -14.51
C ALA A 635 -4.55 35.52 -14.95
N LYS A 636 -5.73 34.99 -14.68
CA LYS A 636 -7.01 35.62 -15.00
C LYS A 636 -7.83 35.80 -13.74
N THR A 637 -8.70 36.80 -13.72
CA THR A 637 -9.77 36.88 -12.72
C THR A 637 -10.70 35.68 -12.84
N HIS A 638 -11.46 35.41 -11.79
CA HIS A 638 -12.50 34.40 -11.82
C HIS A 638 -13.66 34.82 -10.93
N ASP A 639 -14.86 34.45 -11.36
CA ASP A 639 -16.08 34.57 -10.58
C ASP A 639 -16.49 33.20 -10.04
N VAL A 640 -16.98 33.19 -8.81
CA VAL A 640 -17.49 31.98 -8.15
C VAL A 640 -18.92 31.71 -8.63
N VAL A 641 -19.17 30.50 -9.12
CA VAL A 641 -20.50 30.03 -9.53
C VAL A 641 -20.91 28.86 -8.67
N ARG A 642 -22.08 28.97 -8.03
CA ARG A 642 -22.67 27.91 -7.19
C ARG A 642 -23.89 27.31 -7.88
N THR A 643 -24.01 25.99 -7.82
CA THR A 643 -25.17 25.24 -8.34
C THR A 643 -25.65 24.20 -7.33
N GLY A 644 -26.90 23.76 -7.49
CA GLY A 644 -27.57 22.84 -6.58
C GLY A 644 -28.20 23.47 -5.33
N PRO A 645 -28.75 22.66 -4.42
CA PRO A 645 -28.77 21.19 -4.46
C PRO A 645 -29.64 20.64 -5.60
N GLU A 646 -29.07 19.77 -6.43
CA GLU A 646 -29.77 19.02 -7.48
C GLU A 646 -29.96 17.56 -7.05
N PRO A 647 -31.15 16.97 -7.20
CA PRO A 647 -31.38 15.59 -6.81
C PRO A 647 -30.68 14.61 -7.77
N VAL A 648 -30.10 13.56 -7.20
CA VAL A 648 -29.61 12.37 -7.91
C VAL A 648 -30.43 11.19 -7.44
N THR A 649 -30.97 10.40 -8.36
CA THR A 649 -31.84 9.25 -8.03
C THR A 649 -31.15 7.90 -8.22
N SER A 650 -29.99 7.85 -8.89
CA SER A 650 -29.24 6.64 -9.21
C SER A 650 -27.73 6.92 -9.20
N PRO A 651 -26.89 5.98 -8.72
CA PRO A 651 -27.23 4.66 -8.17
C PRO A 651 -27.74 4.70 -6.72
N LEU A 652 -27.57 5.83 -6.03
CA LEU A 652 -28.09 6.09 -4.69
C LEU A 652 -28.80 7.46 -4.67
N PRO A 653 -29.97 7.58 -3.99
CA PRO A 653 -30.63 8.86 -3.79
C PRO A 653 -29.74 9.85 -3.03
N GLY A 654 -29.59 11.06 -3.56
CA GLY A 654 -28.76 12.09 -2.94
C GLY A 654 -28.99 13.48 -3.52
N PHE A 655 -28.20 14.44 -3.03
CA PHE A 655 -28.23 15.82 -3.49
C PHE A 655 -26.82 16.32 -3.80
N VAL A 656 -26.65 16.93 -4.97
CA VAL A 656 -25.37 17.49 -5.43
C VAL A 656 -25.40 19.00 -5.31
N SER A 657 -24.43 19.56 -4.60
CA SER A 657 -24.09 20.99 -4.64
C SER A 657 -22.70 21.16 -5.23
N GLN A 658 -22.47 22.22 -6.01
CA GLN A 658 -21.17 22.48 -6.60
C GLN A 658 -20.78 23.95 -6.54
N LEU A 659 -19.48 24.18 -6.45
CA LEU A 659 -18.84 25.47 -6.66
C LEU A 659 -17.79 25.34 -7.74
N THR A 660 -17.93 26.13 -8.80
CA THR A 660 -16.99 26.22 -9.92
C THR A 660 -16.52 27.65 -10.15
N TRP A 661 -15.53 27.84 -11.02
CA TRP A 661 -15.04 29.15 -11.40
C TRP A 661 -15.34 29.44 -12.87
N THR A 662 -15.89 30.61 -13.15
CA THR A 662 -15.94 31.16 -14.50
C THR A 662 -14.71 32.06 -14.69
N ILE A 663 -13.93 31.80 -15.72
CA ILE A 663 -12.67 32.51 -15.98
C ILE A 663 -12.95 33.86 -16.67
N GLY A 664 -12.41 34.94 -16.10
CA GLY A 664 -12.57 36.31 -16.60
C GLY A 664 -11.36 36.85 -17.36
N GLU A 665 -11.07 38.13 -17.12
CA GLU A 665 -10.05 38.92 -17.81
C GLU A 665 -8.62 38.59 -17.36
N LEU A 666 -7.65 38.90 -18.20
CA LEU A 666 -6.22 38.76 -17.87
C LEU A 666 -5.82 39.79 -16.82
N LEU A 667 -5.12 39.35 -15.77
CA LEU A 667 -4.53 40.24 -14.78
C LEU A 667 -3.33 40.99 -15.37
N THR A 668 -3.18 42.26 -15.01
CA THR A 668 -2.01 43.06 -15.39
C THR A 668 -0.73 42.42 -14.89
N GLN A 669 0.27 42.31 -15.78
CA GLN A 669 1.57 41.76 -15.44
C GLN A 669 2.54 42.84 -14.96
N GLU A 670 3.24 42.58 -13.86
CA GLU A 670 4.26 43.47 -13.29
C GLU A 670 5.48 42.67 -12.84
N GLU A 671 6.67 43.27 -12.92
CA GLU A 671 7.91 42.74 -12.32
C GLU A 671 7.89 42.88 -10.80
N ARG A 672 6.92 42.24 -10.14
CA ARG A 672 6.68 42.35 -8.70
C ARG A 672 6.49 40.98 -8.06
N LEU A 673 7.21 40.77 -6.97
CA LEU A 673 7.01 39.66 -6.03
C LEU A 673 6.46 40.23 -4.72
N GLU A 674 5.36 39.68 -4.25
CA GLU A 674 4.78 40.00 -2.95
C GLU A 674 4.80 38.78 -2.03
N LEU A 675 5.20 38.97 -0.78
CA LEU A 675 5.30 37.93 0.23
C LEU A 675 4.63 38.40 1.53
N ASP A 676 3.72 37.60 2.09
CA ASP A 676 3.28 37.69 3.47
C ASP A 676 3.62 36.38 4.19
N LEU A 677 4.33 36.49 5.29
CA LEU A 677 4.93 35.36 6.00
C LEU A 677 4.49 35.42 7.47
N THR A 678 3.90 34.34 7.96
CA THR A 678 3.52 34.19 9.38
C THR A 678 4.19 32.94 9.95
N ASN A 679 4.90 33.06 11.07
CA ASN A 679 5.67 31.96 11.67
C ASN A 679 6.66 31.28 10.68
N VAL A 680 7.31 32.04 9.79
CA VAL A 680 8.26 31.48 8.81
C VAL A 680 9.69 31.85 9.15
N ALA A 681 10.52 30.87 9.52
CA ALA A 681 11.95 31.06 9.72
C ALA A 681 12.70 31.15 8.39
N LYS A 682 12.27 30.37 7.38
CA LYS A 682 12.95 30.30 6.09
C LYS A 682 11.98 30.00 4.95
N VAL A 683 12.16 30.69 3.83
CA VAL A 683 11.48 30.42 2.56
C VAL A 683 12.45 30.61 1.40
N THR A 684 12.43 29.69 0.45
CA THR A 684 13.14 29.81 -0.83
C THR A 684 12.13 30.00 -1.95
N VAL A 685 12.31 31.02 -2.78
CA VAL A 685 11.49 31.32 -3.96
C VAL A 685 12.30 31.02 -5.22
N ASP A 686 11.79 30.12 -6.07
CA ASP A 686 12.32 29.87 -7.41
C ASP A 686 11.82 30.96 -8.36
N MET A 687 12.69 31.94 -8.62
CA MET A 687 12.40 33.11 -9.44
C MET A 687 12.19 32.73 -10.91
N GLY A 688 12.84 31.67 -11.41
CA GLY A 688 12.63 31.17 -12.76
C GLY A 688 11.21 30.62 -12.94
N ARG A 689 10.74 29.80 -11.98
CA ARG A 689 9.37 29.27 -11.98
C ARG A 689 8.32 30.33 -11.68
N ALA A 690 8.65 31.33 -10.87
CA ALA A 690 7.85 32.53 -10.66
C ALA A 690 7.88 33.49 -11.86
N ARG A 691 8.68 33.19 -12.91
CA ARG A 691 8.92 34.03 -14.10
C ARG A 691 9.34 35.45 -13.74
N LEU A 692 10.30 35.63 -12.85
CA LEU A 692 10.80 36.93 -12.41
C LEU A 692 12.33 36.94 -12.48
N PRO A 693 12.97 37.17 -13.65
CA PRO A 693 14.43 37.27 -13.73
C PRO A 693 14.97 38.45 -12.89
N CYS A 694 14.13 39.46 -12.68
CA CYS A 694 14.31 40.56 -11.76
C CYS A 694 12.93 41.01 -11.24
N ALA A 695 12.89 41.67 -10.07
CA ALA A 695 11.63 42.04 -9.45
C ALA A 695 11.78 43.16 -8.42
N LYS A 696 10.74 43.97 -8.27
CA LYS A 696 10.46 44.70 -7.03
C LYS A 696 9.88 43.70 -6.02
N VAL A 697 10.57 43.48 -4.91
CA VAL A 697 10.10 42.59 -3.83
C VAL A 697 9.46 43.43 -2.75
N VAL A 698 8.24 43.06 -2.36
CA VAL A 698 7.53 43.59 -1.19
C VAL A 698 7.29 42.41 -0.26
N ALA A 699 7.97 42.38 0.90
CA ALA A 699 7.84 41.29 1.86
C ALA A 699 7.33 41.83 3.19
N ARG A 700 6.35 41.15 3.78
CA ARG A 700 5.87 41.35 5.14
C ARG A 700 6.07 40.06 5.92
N THR A 701 6.67 40.17 7.10
CA THR A 701 6.83 39.04 8.03
C THR A 701 6.51 39.49 9.45
N ASP A 702 6.02 38.56 10.27
CA ASP A 702 5.72 38.74 11.70
C ASP A 702 6.94 38.49 12.61
N GLY A 703 8.07 38.08 12.06
CA GLY A 703 9.32 37.84 12.79
C GLY A 703 10.50 37.63 11.85
N ASP A 704 11.67 37.30 12.39
CA ASP A 704 12.86 37.14 11.57
C ASP A 704 12.68 35.99 10.55
N THR A 705 13.06 36.24 9.30
CA THR A 705 12.90 35.27 8.20
C THR A 705 14.05 35.37 7.20
N THR A 706 14.69 34.25 6.91
CA THR A 706 15.63 34.14 5.82
C THR A 706 14.90 33.88 4.50
N LEU A 707 14.91 34.86 3.60
CA LEU A 707 14.40 34.74 2.23
C LEU A 707 15.55 34.42 1.27
N ARG A 708 15.48 33.25 0.62
CA ARG A 708 16.40 32.88 -0.47
C ARG A 708 15.68 32.99 -1.81
N LEU A 709 16.31 33.64 -2.79
CA LEU A 709 15.85 33.71 -4.16
C LEU A 709 16.81 32.89 -5.04
N THR A 710 16.26 31.93 -5.78
CA THR A 710 17.01 31.02 -6.66
C THR A 710 16.52 31.13 -8.10
N GLY A 711 17.23 30.51 -9.05
CA GLY A 711 16.84 30.54 -10.47
C GLY A 711 17.04 31.89 -11.16
N LEU A 712 17.87 32.75 -10.57
CA LEU A 712 18.34 34.01 -11.16
C LEU A 712 19.62 33.77 -11.98
N GLU A 713 19.88 34.62 -12.97
CA GLU A 713 21.17 34.59 -13.68
C GLU A 713 22.34 34.94 -12.73
N GLY A 714 23.45 34.21 -12.87
CA GLY A 714 24.64 34.37 -12.02
C GLY A 714 24.58 33.54 -10.73
N ARG A 715 23.93 34.05 -9.68
CA ARG A 715 23.90 33.40 -8.34
C ARG A 715 22.63 33.63 -7.55
N ASP A 716 22.33 32.68 -6.67
CA ASP A 716 21.30 32.79 -5.65
C ASP A 716 21.55 34.00 -4.72
N ARG A 717 20.46 34.59 -4.21
CA ARG A 717 20.52 35.74 -3.29
C ARG A 717 19.79 35.41 -1.99
N THR A 718 20.32 35.87 -0.88
CA THR A 718 19.72 35.69 0.45
C THR A 718 19.51 37.05 1.10
N TYR A 719 18.35 37.23 1.71
CA TYR A 719 17.95 38.43 2.44
C TYR A 719 17.45 38.02 3.82
N GLU A 720 17.90 38.72 4.85
CA GLU A 720 17.33 38.59 6.19
C GLU A 720 16.23 39.62 6.36
N LEU A 721 15.01 39.14 6.55
CA LEU A 721 13.84 39.96 6.81
C LEU A 721 13.62 40.05 8.31
N THR A 722 13.22 41.23 8.79
CA THR A 722 12.80 41.46 10.17
C THR A 722 11.32 41.74 10.21
N ALA A 723 10.70 41.61 11.40
CA ALA A 723 9.28 41.90 11.58
C ALA A 723 8.86 43.24 10.95
N GLY A 724 7.74 43.24 10.23
CA GLY A 724 7.22 44.40 9.51
C GLY A 724 7.31 44.26 7.99
N ARG A 725 7.16 45.39 7.28
CA ARG A 725 7.17 45.46 5.82
C ARG A 725 8.52 45.97 5.32
N GLN A 726 9.09 45.25 4.37
CA GLN A 726 10.34 45.61 3.70
C GLN A 726 10.15 45.61 2.18
N GLN A 727 10.89 46.49 1.50
CA GLN A 727 10.83 46.62 0.04
C GLN A 727 12.23 46.83 -0.52
N PHE A 728 12.59 46.05 -1.53
CA PHE A 728 13.87 46.15 -2.22
C PHE A 728 13.73 45.73 -3.69
N ARG A 729 14.75 46.01 -4.50
CA ARG A 729 14.79 45.61 -5.92
C ARG A 729 15.83 44.51 -6.10
N VAL A 730 15.42 43.42 -6.75
CA VAL A 730 16.30 42.39 -7.27
C VAL A 730 16.68 42.83 -8.68
N PRO A 731 17.94 43.20 -8.94
CA PRO A 731 18.38 43.60 -10.26
C PRO A 731 18.40 42.39 -11.19
N CYS A 732 18.19 42.70 -12.47
CA CYS A 732 18.64 41.85 -13.55
C CYS A 732 20.19 41.97 -13.53
#